data_AF-A0AAU8FN41-F1
#
_entry.id   AF-A0AAU8FN41-F1
#
_cell.length_a   1.000
_cell.length_b   1.000
_cell.length_c   1.000
_cell.angle_alpha   90.00
_cell.angle_beta   90.00
_cell.angle_gamma   90.00
#
_symmetry.space_group_name_H-M   'P 1'
#
loop_
_entity.id
_entity.type
_entity.pdbx_description
1 polymer ?
#
loop_
_entity_poly.entity_id
_entity_poly.type
_entity_poly.pdbx_seq_one_letter_code
_entity_poly.pdbx_strand_id
1 'polypeptide(L)'
;MELLHKRFTDQPSLKLMFDQRELRLKQIIRERVASGKTLRTTGPVTIPVVFHVVLNRQSMVTDAQIMAQLDTINKDYAGTNAGAEKIPAHFRSLFGQTGIQFCLAQRTPDDAPSTGIVRYNTTRNSFDYTTNQVKHAESGGADAWDTDKYLNIWICDLSGSTLGYATFPDDGVKDEQGVAVDYASLPGGSVAGFNQGKTLTHELGHYFNLYHIWGDDNGACTGTDEVDDTPNQSNSTTTCQSGIVTDRCTTVAPGIMYQNYMDYTPDACLLMFTKMQVARMEAAFNTYRALLANSNGCVPVDVKKEDASLKAIRRPAQRICSNSVTPQVTLANRGSETLTSVTIHAVIDNGTVQDYKWTGSLATYEEATVTLPVLTTDEGNHVLSIYTSHPNGAADEDTSNDALSLDFIYYEPFAAPVREGFEGLFPPQGWDIVNEDGGSTWEKTTSAAKTGSASVKIGNFGNQVVGQRDYLRSPTVNIAGVDSAFVSFQVAAATYTNTSAQGNVWDTLQVLISTDCGQTYTSVYKKWGSSLITRSAATRTAFTPGVNEWRREEINIGSFIGQGEILVAFLNTNGNENDIYLDDINIRTVTVNPNLKEAGFLVTPNPTNGQVSVQFYPHPEQLESVSIYNVTGQKVAETVITGEVASNVYNFDLTRFPAGLYIVKAEFSDRVLTKKIVKN
;
A
#
# COMPACT_ATOMS: atom_id res chain seq x y z
N MET A 1 22.96 -3.22 -15.28
CA MET A 1 23.49 -2.76 -13.97
C MET A 1 23.33 -1.27 -13.66
N GLU A 2 23.33 -0.37 -14.66
CA GLU A 2 23.18 1.09 -14.44
C GLU A 2 21.90 1.47 -13.67
N LEU A 3 20.76 0.86 -14.01
CA LEU A 3 19.48 1.07 -13.32
C LEU A 3 19.56 0.71 -11.82
N LEU A 4 20.20 -0.42 -11.49
CA LEU A 4 20.38 -0.87 -10.12
C LEU A 4 21.27 0.11 -9.33
N HIS A 5 22.33 0.63 -9.94
CA HIS A 5 23.20 1.63 -9.32
C HIS A 5 22.47 2.96 -9.08
N LYS A 6 21.65 3.40 -10.03
CA LYS A 6 20.79 4.58 -9.86
C LYS A 6 19.85 4.39 -8.66
N ARG A 7 19.17 3.24 -8.58
CA ARG A 7 18.29 2.89 -7.44
C ARG A 7 19.03 2.90 -6.10
N PHE A 8 20.26 2.39 -6.05
CA PHE A 8 21.09 2.45 -4.84
C PHE A 8 21.49 3.87 -4.44
N THR A 9 21.70 4.75 -5.42
CA THR A 9 22.01 6.16 -5.18
C THR A 9 20.79 6.89 -4.64
N ASP A 10 19.61 6.62 -5.22
CA ASP A 10 18.35 7.22 -4.81
C ASP A 10 17.87 6.66 -3.45
N GLN A 11 18.19 5.40 -3.13
CA GLN A 11 17.78 4.70 -1.91
C GLN A 11 18.95 3.95 -1.24
N PRO A 12 19.78 4.61 -0.40
CA PRO A 12 20.93 3.95 0.23
C PRO A 12 20.60 2.74 1.13
N SER A 13 19.39 2.68 1.71
CA SER A 13 18.93 1.53 2.50
C SER A 13 18.74 0.27 1.64
N LEU A 14 18.29 0.44 0.39
CA LEU A 14 18.16 -0.65 -0.58
C LEU A 14 19.51 -1.32 -0.84
N LYS A 15 20.60 -0.53 -0.95
CA LYS A 15 21.96 -1.06 -1.13
C LYS A 15 22.38 -1.97 0.01
N LEU A 16 22.12 -1.57 1.26
CA LEU A 16 22.50 -2.37 2.43
C LEU A 16 21.75 -3.72 2.45
N MET A 17 20.45 -3.71 2.17
CA MET A 17 19.64 -4.92 2.10
C MET A 17 20.10 -5.83 0.96
N PHE A 18 20.36 -5.24 -0.21
CA PHE A 18 20.88 -5.96 -1.37
C PHE A 18 22.22 -6.65 -1.06
N ASP A 19 23.15 -5.95 -0.42
CA ASP A 19 24.46 -6.51 -0.04
C ASP A 19 24.35 -7.66 0.97
N GLN A 20 23.47 -7.52 1.97
CA GLN A 20 23.21 -8.59 2.94
C GLN A 20 22.62 -9.84 2.27
N ARG A 21 21.69 -9.65 1.34
CA ARG A 21 21.08 -10.73 0.56
C ARG A 21 22.09 -11.40 -0.37
N GLU A 22 22.98 -10.63 -0.98
CA GLU A 22 24.06 -11.15 -1.81
C GLU A 22 25.00 -12.04 -0.99
N LEU A 23 25.41 -11.60 0.21
CA LEU A 23 26.20 -12.44 1.12
C LEU A 23 25.49 -13.75 1.47
N ARG A 24 24.17 -13.68 1.73
CA ARG A 24 23.36 -14.85 2.04
C ARG A 24 23.26 -15.81 0.85
N LEU A 25 23.05 -15.29 -0.35
CA LEU A 25 22.96 -16.11 -1.56
C LEU A 25 24.30 -16.81 -1.85
N LYS A 26 25.43 -16.09 -1.72
CA LYS A 26 26.77 -16.70 -1.84
C LYS A 26 26.96 -17.85 -0.86
N GLN A 27 26.50 -17.70 0.38
CA GLN A 27 26.54 -18.79 1.37
C GLN A 27 25.72 -20.00 0.90
N ILE A 28 24.48 -19.78 0.45
CA ILE A 28 23.60 -20.85 -0.06
C ILE A 28 24.26 -21.58 -1.24
N ILE A 29 24.86 -20.86 -2.18
CA ILE A 29 25.55 -21.43 -3.33
C ILE A 29 26.75 -22.28 -2.88
N ARG A 30 27.59 -21.77 -1.97
CA ARG A 30 28.76 -22.52 -1.45
C ARG A 30 28.34 -23.80 -0.74
N GLU A 31 27.32 -23.74 0.12
CA GLU A 31 26.77 -24.90 0.82
C GLU A 31 26.23 -25.93 -0.17
N ARG A 32 25.53 -25.48 -1.22
CA ARG A 32 25.00 -26.33 -2.28
C ARG A 32 26.11 -27.05 -3.03
N VAL A 33 27.14 -26.32 -3.47
CA VAL A 33 28.32 -26.88 -4.16
C VAL A 33 29.06 -27.88 -3.27
N ALA A 34 29.30 -27.54 -2.01
CA ALA A 34 30.03 -28.39 -1.06
C ALA A 34 29.28 -29.69 -0.72
N SER A 35 27.94 -29.66 -0.73
CA SER A 35 27.12 -30.83 -0.39
C SER A 35 27.09 -31.94 -1.45
N GLY A 36 27.66 -31.71 -2.64
CA GLY A 36 27.62 -32.67 -3.76
C GLY A 36 26.21 -32.98 -4.28
N LYS A 37 25.17 -32.29 -3.78
CA LYS A 37 23.82 -32.34 -4.35
C LYS A 37 23.88 -31.77 -5.77
N THR A 38 23.07 -32.32 -6.68
CA THR A 38 23.00 -31.85 -8.06
C THR A 38 22.83 -30.33 -8.10
N LEU A 39 23.63 -29.65 -8.93
CA LEU A 39 23.50 -28.21 -9.22
C LEU A 39 22.20 -27.85 -9.96
N ARG A 40 21.27 -28.80 -10.03
CA ARG A 40 19.93 -28.72 -10.62
C ARG A 40 18.86 -28.73 -9.54
N THR A 41 17.74 -28.07 -9.80
CA THR A 41 16.49 -28.24 -9.06
C THR A 41 16.09 -29.72 -9.08
N THR A 42 15.33 -30.19 -8.09
CA THR A 42 14.92 -31.61 -7.94
C THR A 42 14.09 -32.17 -9.11
N GLY A 43 13.79 -31.34 -10.11
CA GLY A 43 13.18 -31.61 -11.41
C GLY A 43 13.16 -30.33 -12.25
N PRO A 44 12.77 -30.39 -13.54
CA PRO A 44 12.54 -29.17 -14.32
C PRO A 44 11.44 -28.32 -13.67
N VAL A 45 11.63 -27.00 -13.65
CA VAL A 45 10.64 -26.02 -13.16
C VAL A 45 10.10 -25.27 -14.35
N THR A 46 8.79 -25.38 -14.60
CA THR A 46 8.12 -24.65 -15.68
C THR A 46 7.49 -23.38 -15.14
N ILE A 47 7.93 -22.24 -15.65
CA ILE A 47 7.47 -20.90 -15.27
C ILE A 47 6.44 -20.40 -16.28
N PRO A 48 5.23 -20.00 -15.86
CA PRO A 48 4.27 -19.34 -16.73
C PRO A 48 4.74 -17.94 -17.12
N VAL A 49 4.69 -17.66 -18.43
CA VAL A 49 5.11 -16.40 -19.02
C VAL A 49 3.92 -15.69 -19.64
N VAL A 50 3.83 -14.39 -19.40
CA VAL A 50 2.94 -13.48 -20.14
C VAL A 50 3.76 -12.45 -20.89
N PHE A 51 3.45 -12.28 -22.18
CA PHE A 51 4.05 -11.27 -23.04
C PHE A 51 3.09 -10.08 -23.18
N HIS A 52 3.52 -8.92 -22.70
CA HIS A 52 2.83 -7.64 -22.84
C HIS A 52 3.38 -6.87 -24.03
N VAL A 53 2.69 -6.89 -25.17
CA VAL A 53 3.09 -6.12 -26.36
C VAL A 53 2.54 -4.71 -26.24
N VAL A 54 3.39 -3.75 -25.90
CA VAL A 54 3.04 -2.35 -25.69
C VAL A 54 3.65 -1.50 -26.81
N LEU A 55 2.88 -1.29 -27.89
CA LEU A 55 3.34 -0.59 -29.08
C LEU A 55 2.22 0.31 -29.65
N ASN A 56 2.61 1.41 -30.31
CA ASN A 56 1.68 2.26 -31.07
C ASN A 56 1.07 1.53 -32.28
N ARG A 57 1.73 0.47 -32.74
CA ARG A 57 1.26 -0.44 -33.78
C ARG A 57 1.58 -1.88 -33.40
N GLN A 58 0.63 -2.52 -32.74
CA GLN A 58 0.76 -3.90 -32.24
C GLN A 58 1.10 -4.94 -33.33
N SER A 59 0.73 -4.70 -34.59
CA SER A 59 1.04 -5.60 -35.72
C SER A 59 2.51 -5.67 -36.09
N MET A 60 3.38 -4.85 -35.49
CA MET A 60 4.83 -4.92 -35.67
C MET A 60 5.47 -6.16 -35.03
N VAL A 61 4.75 -6.82 -34.12
CA VAL A 61 5.17 -8.07 -33.49
C VAL A 61 4.09 -9.11 -33.72
N THR A 62 4.44 -10.19 -34.42
CA THR A 62 3.54 -11.31 -34.68
C THR A 62 3.59 -12.35 -33.56
N ASP A 63 2.51 -13.11 -33.38
CA ASP A 63 2.50 -14.23 -32.42
C ASP A 63 3.60 -15.25 -32.76
N ALA A 64 3.87 -15.47 -34.05
CA ALA A 64 4.95 -16.35 -34.50
C ALA A 64 6.35 -15.89 -34.00
N GLN A 65 6.61 -14.58 -33.94
CA GLN A 65 7.86 -14.06 -33.37
C GLN A 65 7.93 -14.28 -31.86
N ILE A 66 6.81 -14.11 -31.15
CA ILE A 66 6.74 -14.37 -29.70
C ILE A 66 6.94 -15.86 -29.42
N MET A 67 6.32 -16.75 -30.21
CA MET A 67 6.53 -18.19 -30.12
C MET A 67 7.98 -18.58 -30.42
N ALA A 68 8.61 -17.96 -31.43
CA ALA A 68 10.02 -18.17 -31.71
C ALA A 68 10.93 -17.68 -30.56
N GLN A 69 10.57 -16.57 -29.92
CA GLN A 69 11.30 -16.06 -28.75
C GLN A 69 11.19 -17.02 -27.56
N LEU A 70 10.00 -17.55 -27.30
CA LEU A 70 9.77 -18.56 -26.25
C LEU A 70 10.56 -19.85 -26.52
N ASP A 71 10.61 -20.30 -27.77
CA ASP A 71 11.42 -21.45 -28.19
C ASP A 71 12.93 -21.18 -28.00
N THR A 72 13.41 -19.99 -28.36
CA THR A 72 14.81 -19.58 -28.14
C THR A 72 15.19 -19.65 -26.66
N ILE A 73 14.42 -19.03 -25.76
CA ILE A 73 14.78 -19.01 -24.33
C ILE A 73 14.73 -20.42 -23.72
N ASN A 74 13.76 -21.25 -24.12
CA ASN A 74 13.70 -22.64 -23.68
C ASN A 74 14.92 -23.45 -24.14
N LYS A 75 15.36 -23.25 -25.39
CA LYS A 75 16.57 -23.90 -25.92
C LYS A 75 17.84 -23.41 -25.25
N ASP A 76 17.96 -22.12 -24.96
CA ASP A 76 19.14 -21.55 -24.29
C ASP A 76 19.26 -22.03 -22.84
N TYR A 77 18.16 -21.99 -22.09
CA TYR A 77 18.13 -22.44 -20.70
C TYR A 77 18.30 -23.97 -20.59
N ALA A 78 17.70 -24.75 -21.51
CA ALA A 78 17.95 -26.19 -21.58
C ALA A 78 19.36 -26.56 -22.08
N GLY A 79 20.09 -25.61 -22.68
CA GLY A 79 21.38 -25.82 -23.32
C GLY A 79 21.30 -26.71 -24.56
N THR A 80 20.24 -26.55 -25.36
CA THR A 80 19.95 -27.30 -26.61
C THR A 80 19.92 -26.40 -27.85
N ASN A 81 20.31 -25.14 -27.72
CA ASN A 81 20.31 -24.09 -28.73
C ASN A 81 21.21 -24.32 -29.95
N ALA A 82 22.31 -25.08 -29.81
CA ALA A 82 23.20 -25.30 -30.96
C ALA A 82 24.05 -26.58 -30.92
N GLY A 83 23.84 -27.45 -29.91
CA GLY A 83 24.66 -28.63 -29.66
C GLY A 83 25.99 -28.31 -28.94
N ALA A 84 26.39 -29.17 -28.00
CA ALA A 84 27.59 -28.96 -27.15
C ALA A 84 28.91 -28.89 -27.97
N GLU A 85 28.88 -29.30 -29.23
CA GLU A 85 29.99 -29.26 -30.18
C GLU A 85 30.36 -27.85 -30.63
N LYS A 86 29.41 -26.89 -30.66
CA LYS A 86 29.69 -25.49 -31.02
C LYS A 86 30.32 -24.70 -29.88
N ILE A 87 30.20 -25.20 -28.65
CA ILE A 87 30.89 -24.63 -27.49
C ILE A 87 32.40 -24.87 -27.66
N PRO A 88 33.24 -23.83 -27.52
CA PRO A 88 34.68 -23.98 -27.60
C PRO A 88 35.18 -25.09 -26.66
N ALA A 89 36.06 -25.96 -27.18
CA ALA A 89 36.52 -27.13 -26.44
C ALA A 89 37.13 -26.78 -25.07
N HIS A 90 37.76 -25.61 -24.95
CA HIS A 90 38.38 -25.12 -23.71
C HIS A 90 37.38 -24.63 -22.65
N PHE A 91 36.11 -24.38 -22.99
CA PHE A 91 35.05 -24.03 -22.04
C PHE A 91 33.96 -25.10 -21.90
N ARG A 92 33.99 -26.15 -22.73
CA ARG A 92 32.97 -27.20 -22.74
C ARG A 92 32.78 -27.90 -21.39
N SER A 93 33.84 -28.05 -20.59
CA SER A 93 33.73 -28.62 -19.23
C SER A 93 32.96 -27.74 -18.24
N LEU A 94 32.84 -26.45 -18.52
CA LEU A 94 32.15 -25.46 -17.69
C LEU A 94 30.70 -25.26 -18.12
N PHE A 95 30.27 -25.82 -19.25
CA PHE A 95 28.91 -25.65 -19.76
C PHE A 95 27.85 -26.13 -18.77
N GLY A 96 26.93 -25.23 -18.43
CA GLY A 96 25.80 -25.45 -17.54
C GLY A 96 24.49 -25.61 -18.30
N GLN A 97 23.59 -26.40 -17.73
CA GLN A 97 22.24 -26.62 -18.22
C GLN A 97 21.28 -26.50 -17.04
N THR A 98 20.38 -25.51 -17.08
CA THR A 98 19.43 -25.24 -16.00
C THR A 98 18.19 -26.13 -16.10
N GLY A 99 17.51 -26.34 -14.97
CA GLY A 99 16.20 -26.97 -14.92
C GLY A 99 15.03 -26.03 -15.24
N ILE A 100 15.27 -24.73 -15.43
CA ILE A 100 14.22 -23.74 -15.68
C ILE A 100 13.70 -23.87 -17.12
N GLN A 101 12.37 -23.90 -17.25
CA GLN A 101 11.62 -23.96 -18.50
C GLN A 101 10.53 -22.90 -18.47
N PHE A 102 10.03 -22.52 -19.64
CA PHE A 102 9.03 -21.47 -19.81
C PHE A 102 7.85 -21.97 -20.65
N CYS A 103 6.64 -21.63 -20.24
CA CYS A 103 5.41 -21.90 -21.00
C CYS A 103 4.66 -20.57 -21.21
N LEU A 104 3.81 -20.47 -22.23
CA LEU A 104 2.80 -19.40 -22.25
C LEU A 104 1.77 -19.66 -21.16
N ALA A 105 1.40 -18.59 -20.46
CA ALA A 105 0.24 -18.62 -19.59
C ALA A 105 -1.02 -18.97 -20.40
N GLN A 106 -1.79 -19.96 -19.94
CA GLN A 106 -3.05 -20.41 -20.54
C GLN A 106 -4.28 -19.94 -19.76
N ARG A 107 -4.04 -19.15 -18.71
CA ARG A 107 -5.06 -18.53 -17.86
C ARG A 107 -4.60 -17.14 -17.43
N THR A 108 -5.53 -16.22 -17.24
CA THR A 108 -5.31 -14.88 -16.70
C THR A 108 -5.20 -14.91 -15.16
N PRO A 109 -4.83 -13.80 -14.50
CA PRO A 109 -4.87 -13.72 -13.04
C PRO A 109 -6.26 -13.96 -12.45
N ASP A 110 -7.31 -13.63 -13.20
CA ASP A 110 -8.71 -13.88 -12.87
C ASP A 110 -9.16 -15.31 -13.21
N ASP A 111 -8.26 -16.21 -13.62
CA ASP A 111 -8.54 -17.59 -14.04
C ASP A 111 -9.46 -17.74 -15.27
N ALA A 112 -9.40 -16.77 -16.21
CA ALA A 112 -10.03 -16.90 -17.53
C ALA A 112 -9.02 -17.45 -18.56
N PRO A 113 -9.43 -18.16 -19.62
CA PRO A 113 -8.55 -18.65 -20.68
C PRO A 113 -7.69 -17.53 -21.27
N SER A 114 -6.42 -17.83 -21.51
CA SER A 114 -5.50 -16.89 -22.13
C SER A 114 -4.61 -17.55 -23.16
N THR A 115 -4.09 -16.76 -24.09
CA THR A 115 -2.99 -17.14 -24.98
C THR A 115 -1.62 -16.82 -24.38
N GLY A 116 -1.56 -16.11 -23.24
CA GLY A 116 -0.33 -15.62 -22.63
C GLY A 116 0.30 -14.44 -23.39
N ILE A 117 -0.41 -13.87 -24.36
CA ILE A 117 -0.01 -12.70 -25.14
C ILE A 117 -1.09 -11.64 -25.00
N VAL A 118 -0.75 -10.50 -24.40
CA VAL A 118 -1.65 -9.36 -24.22
C VAL A 118 -1.10 -8.18 -24.99
N ARG A 119 -1.96 -7.44 -25.70
CA ARG A 119 -1.54 -6.37 -26.61
C ARG A 119 -2.19 -5.06 -26.22
N TYR A 120 -1.36 -4.06 -25.94
CA TYR A 120 -1.75 -2.73 -25.48
C TYR A 120 -1.37 -1.69 -26.52
N ASN A 121 -2.31 -0.79 -26.83
CA ASN A 121 -2.03 0.32 -27.73
C ASN A 121 -1.52 1.50 -26.89
N THR A 122 -0.38 2.07 -27.27
CA THR A 122 0.19 3.23 -26.58
C THR A 122 0.35 4.41 -27.52
N THR A 123 0.19 5.63 -27.00
CA THR A 123 0.49 6.87 -27.74
C THR A 123 1.95 7.29 -27.63
N ARG A 124 2.75 6.54 -26.84
CA ARG A 124 4.18 6.83 -26.69
C ARG A 124 4.95 6.34 -27.90
N ASN A 125 5.96 7.12 -28.28
CA ASN A 125 6.89 6.73 -29.34
C ASN A 125 7.92 5.72 -28.83
N SER A 126 8.37 5.87 -27.58
CA SER A 126 9.32 4.95 -26.93
C SER A 126 9.24 5.06 -25.40
N PHE A 127 9.91 4.12 -24.73
CA PHE A 127 10.02 4.02 -23.28
C PHE A 127 11.48 4.11 -22.82
N ASP A 128 11.72 4.87 -21.76
CA ASP A 128 13.03 5.00 -21.11
C ASP A 128 13.18 3.94 -20.02
N TYR A 129 14.21 3.11 -20.14
CA TYR A 129 14.51 2.01 -19.22
C TYR A 129 14.74 2.49 -17.77
N THR A 130 15.10 3.76 -17.56
CA THR A 130 15.37 4.32 -16.23
C THR A 130 14.13 4.73 -15.45
N THR A 131 12.94 4.63 -16.06
CA THR A 131 11.67 5.12 -15.53
C THR A 131 10.62 4.04 -15.29
N ASN A 132 10.81 2.83 -15.80
CA ASN A 132 9.85 1.72 -15.76
C ASN A 132 8.44 2.03 -16.31
N GLN A 133 8.25 3.10 -17.09
CA GLN A 133 6.93 3.52 -17.58
C GLN A 133 6.19 2.43 -18.39
N VAL A 134 6.90 1.57 -19.11
CA VAL A 134 6.24 0.46 -19.85
C VAL A 134 5.50 -0.51 -18.91
N LYS A 135 5.87 -0.57 -17.63
CA LYS A 135 5.32 -1.48 -16.62
C LYS A 135 4.10 -0.92 -15.89
N HIS A 136 3.65 0.29 -16.26
CA HIS A 136 2.55 0.99 -15.60
C HIS A 136 1.54 1.53 -16.63
N ALA A 137 0.29 1.06 -16.56
CA ALA A 137 -0.78 1.40 -17.48
C ALA A 137 -1.09 2.90 -17.48
N GLU A 138 -1.07 3.53 -16.30
CA GLU A 138 -1.28 4.97 -16.14
C GLU A 138 -0.29 5.84 -16.93
N SER A 139 0.90 5.32 -17.21
CA SER A 139 1.93 6.03 -17.95
C SER A 139 1.95 5.69 -19.45
N GLY A 140 0.94 4.96 -19.92
CA GLY A 140 0.83 4.44 -21.29
C GLY A 140 1.51 3.08 -21.50
N GLY A 141 1.88 2.39 -20.42
CA GLY A 141 2.44 1.04 -20.39
C GLY A 141 1.38 -0.04 -20.21
N ALA A 142 1.75 -1.11 -19.49
CA ALA A 142 0.87 -2.19 -19.06
C ALA A 142 1.28 -2.69 -17.67
N ASP A 143 0.32 -2.79 -16.76
CA ASP A 143 0.57 -3.31 -15.41
C ASP A 143 0.96 -4.80 -15.45
N ALA A 144 1.79 -5.22 -14.50
CA ALA A 144 2.17 -6.62 -14.37
C ALA A 144 0.95 -7.50 -14.01
N TRP A 145 0.92 -8.71 -14.55
CA TRP A 145 0.18 -9.80 -13.89
C TRP A 145 0.90 -10.20 -12.61
N ASP A 146 0.18 -10.82 -11.66
CA ASP A 146 0.71 -11.26 -10.36
C ASP A 146 2.10 -11.90 -10.50
N THR A 147 3.11 -11.19 -10.01
CA THR A 147 4.53 -11.50 -10.21
C THR A 147 4.99 -12.72 -9.40
N ASP A 148 4.16 -13.20 -8.47
CA ASP A 148 4.38 -14.48 -7.78
C ASP A 148 3.89 -15.67 -8.63
N LYS A 149 3.03 -15.44 -9.62
CA LYS A 149 2.43 -16.49 -10.48
C LYS A 149 2.89 -16.45 -11.92
N TYR A 150 3.32 -15.29 -12.42
CA TYR A 150 3.68 -15.07 -13.81
C TYR A 150 5.01 -14.32 -13.94
N LEU A 151 5.86 -14.79 -14.85
CA LEU A 151 6.96 -14.01 -15.37
C LEU A 151 6.43 -13.03 -16.42
N ASN A 152 6.49 -11.74 -16.09
CA ASN A 152 6.05 -10.66 -16.97
C ASN A 152 7.17 -10.25 -17.92
N ILE A 153 6.87 -10.25 -19.23
CA ILE A 153 7.78 -9.83 -20.28
C ILE A 153 7.12 -8.74 -21.11
N TRP A 154 7.63 -7.51 -21.01
CA TRP A 154 7.17 -6.38 -21.82
C TRP A 154 7.95 -6.30 -23.13
N ILE A 155 7.23 -6.19 -24.23
CA ILE A 155 7.78 -5.94 -25.56
C ILE A 155 7.35 -4.53 -25.97
N CYS A 156 8.32 -3.64 -26.14
CA CYS A 156 8.05 -2.24 -26.44
C CYS A 156 9.12 -1.63 -27.35
N ASP A 157 8.97 -0.35 -27.70
CA ASP A 157 10.01 0.45 -28.35
C ASP A 157 10.85 1.11 -27.24
N LEU A 158 12.09 0.64 -27.06
CA LEU A 158 13.00 1.17 -26.05
C LEU A 158 13.81 2.32 -26.62
N SER A 159 13.90 3.41 -25.86
CA SER A 159 14.68 4.58 -26.26
C SER A 159 16.18 4.34 -26.07
N GLY A 160 16.98 5.09 -26.85
CA GLY A 160 18.42 4.90 -26.87
C GLY A 160 18.82 3.63 -27.63
N SER A 161 20.07 3.20 -27.49
CA SER A 161 20.55 1.94 -28.07
C SER A 161 20.30 0.73 -27.15
N THR A 162 19.33 0.84 -26.22
CA THR A 162 19.03 -0.18 -25.22
C THR A 162 18.16 -1.27 -25.83
N LEU A 163 18.59 -2.52 -25.71
CA LEU A 163 17.85 -3.67 -26.27
C LEU A 163 16.95 -4.36 -25.25
N GLY A 164 17.25 -4.22 -23.96
CA GLY A 164 16.45 -4.79 -22.88
C GLY A 164 16.90 -4.30 -21.52
N TYR A 165 16.08 -4.60 -20.50
CA TYR A 165 16.44 -4.47 -19.10
C TYR A 165 15.58 -5.40 -18.22
N ALA A 166 16.14 -5.82 -17.10
CA ALA A 166 15.47 -6.66 -16.11
C ALA A 166 15.50 -6.05 -14.70
N THR A 167 14.56 -6.48 -13.87
CA THR A 167 14.68 -6.36 -12.40
C THR A 167 15.53 -7.49 -11.84
N PHE A 168 16.55 -7.17 -11.04
CA PHE A 168 17.18 -8.16 -10.17
C PHE A 168 16.20 -8.61 -9.07
N PRO A 169 16.43 -9.77 -8.44
CA PRO A 169 15.66 -10.15 -7.26
C PRO A 169 15.64 -9.05 -6.20
N ASP A 170 14.43 -8.70 -5.77
CA ASP A 170 14.12 -7.64 -4.80
C ASP A 170 14.69 -6.25 -5.10
N ASP A 171 15.00 -5.95 -6.36
CA ASP A 171 15.20 -4.57 -6.79
C ASP A 171 13.88 -3.97 -7.29
N GLY A 172 13.55 -2.75 -6.85
CA GLY A 172 12.28 -2.11 -7.17
C GLY A 172 11.07 -2.69 -6.42
N VAL A 173 9.87 -2.31 -6.86
CA VAL A 173 8.60 -2.72 -6.21
C VAL A 173 8.05 -4.01 -6.82
N LYS A 174 7.15 -4.68 -6.10
CA LYS A 174 6.56 -5.97 -6.51
C LYS A 174 5.95 -5.93 -7.91
N ASP A 175 5.28 -4.83 -8.25
CA ASP A 175 4.54 -4.67 -9.51
C ASP A 175 5.44 -4.38 -10.71
N GLU A 176 6.73 -4.13 -10.49
CA GLU A 176 7.70 -3.89 -11.56
C GLU A 176 8.54 -5.14 -11.89
N GLN A 177 8.35 -6.24 -11.16
CA GLN A 177 9.18 -7.45 -11.31
C GLN A 177 8.99 -8.10 -12.69
N GLY A 178 10.07 -8.22 -13.46
CA GLY A 178 10.09 -8.86 -14.78
C GLY A 178 11.08 -8.20 -15.73
N VAL A 179 10.89 -8.48 -17.03
CA VAL A 179 11.85 -8.11 -18.08
C VAL A 179 11.17 -7.28 -19.16
N ALA A 180 11.83 -6.24 -19.65
CA ALA A 180 11.41 -5.53 -20.85
C ALA A 180 12.46 -5.70 -21.95
N VAL A 181 12.01 -5.91 -23.18
CA VAL A 181 12.86 -6.04 -24.37
C VAL A 181 12.34 -5.17 -25.51
N ASP A 182 13.27 -4.68 -26.32
CA ASP A 182 12.97 -3.94 -27.52
C ASP A 182 12.39 -4.88 -28.58
N TYR A 183 11.26 -4.50 -29.18
CA TYR A 183 10.55 -5.33 -30.16
C TYR A 183 11.41 -5.70 -31.38
N ALA A 184 12.36 -4.84 -31.75
CA ALA A 184 13.22 -5.06 -32.91
C ALA A 184 14.38 -6.03 -32.65
N SER A 185 14.60 -6.43 -31.38
CA SER A 185 15.54 -7.48 -30.96
C SER A 185 14.96 -8.90 -30.95
N LEU A 186 13.64 -9.03 -31.12
CA LEU A 186 12.98 -10.33 -31.20
C LEU A 186 13.50 -11.14 -32.41
N PRO A 187 13.35 -12.47 -32.41
CA PRO A 187 13.69 -13.32 -33.55
C PRO A 187 13.11 -12.79 -34.87
N GLY A 188 13.98 -12.52 -35.84
CA GLY A 188 13.61 -11.95 -37.14
C GLY A 188 13.32 -10.44 -37.14
N GLY A 189 13.57 -9.74 -36.04
CA GLY A 189 13.48 -8.29 -35.91
C GLY A 189 14.54 -7.53 -36.71
N SER A 190 14.47 -6.20 -36.70
CA SER A 190 15.28 -5.31 -37.54
C SER A 190 16.65 -4.95 -36.97
N VAL A 191 16.95 -5.24 -35.70
CA VAL A 191 18.29 -4.99 -35.12
C VAL A 191 19.25 -6.09 -35.57
N ALA A 192 19.98 -5.82 -36.65
CA ALA A 192 20.94 -6.77 -37.22
C ALA A 192 22.00 -7.18 -36.17
N GLY A 193 22.20 -8.49 -36.03
CA GLY A 193 23.15 -9.06 -35.06
C GLY A 193 22.56 -9.33 -33.67
N PHE A 194 21.39 -8.77 -33.35
CA PHE A 194 20.69 -8.93 -32.07
C PHE A 194 19.22 -9.32 -32.25
N ASN A 195 18.94 -10.09 -33.31
CA ASN A 195 17.58 -10.46 -33.74
C ASN A 195 17.38 -11.98 -33.78
N GLN A 196 18.05 -12.72 -32.89
CA GLN A 196 17.87 -14.17 -32.71
C GLN A 196 17.29 -14.50 -31.32
N GLY A 197 16.95 -13.47 -30.54
CA GLY A 197 16.29 -13.56 -29.25
C GLY A 197 17.22 -13.74 -28.05
N LYS A 198 18.55 -13.51 -28.20
CA LYS A 198 19.50 -13.64 -27.08
C LYS A 198 19.43 -12.49 -26.10
N THR A 199 18.93 -11.33 -26.52
CA THR A 199 18.62 -10.22 -25.60
C THR A 199 17.72 -10.69 -24.47
N LEU A 200 16.60 -11.37 -24.75
CA LEU A 200 15.74 -11.87 -23.68
C LEU A 200 16.43 -12.95 -22.81
N THR A 201 17.24 -13.83 -23.42
CA THR A 201 18.04 -14.81 -22.68
C THR A 201 18.99 -14.12 -21.69
N HIS A 202 19.65 -13.04 -22.10
CA HIS A 202 20.54 -12.22 -21.28
C HIS A 202 19.77 -11.56 -20.12
N GLU A 203 18.67 -10.88 -20.42
CA GLU A 203 17.86 -10.20 -19.41
C GLU A 203 17.25 -11.16 -18.38
N LEU A 204 16.84 -12.36 -18.81
CA LEU A 204 16.40 -13.38 -17.87
C LEU A 204 17.53 -13.88 -16.98
N GLY A 205 18.79 -13.83 -17.44
CA GLY A 205 19.96 -14.04 -16.60
C GLY A 205 20.00 -13.06 -15.42
N HIS A 206 19.82 -11.77 -15.68
CA HIS A 206 19.70 -10.74 -14.65
C HIS A 206 18.49 -10.96 -13.74
N TYR A 207 17.34 -11.32 -14.30
CA TYR A 207 16.13 -11.66 -13.53
C TYR A 207 16.36 -12.81 -12.53
N PHE A 208 17.25 -13.75 -12.88
CA PHE A 208 17.74 -14.83 -12.02
C PHE A 208 19.11 -14.54 -11.38
N ASN A 209 19.44 -13.27 -11.16
CA ASN A 209 20.58 -12.80 -10.38
C ASN A 209 21.97 -13.02 -10.96
N LEU A 210 22.10 -13.13 -12.28
CA LEU A 210 23.42 -13.08 -12.94
C LEU A 210 23.83 -11.63 -13.20
N TYR A 211 25.12 -11.35 -13.08
CA TYR A 211 25.70 -10.08 -13.46
C TYR A 211 26.36 -10.18 -14.84
N HIS A 212 26.71 -9.04 -15.42
CA HIS A 212 27.57 -9.02 -16.59
C HIS A 212 28.92 -9.63 -16.27
N ILE A 213 29.45 -10.44 -17.20
CA ILE A 213 30.66 -11.25 -16.96
C ILE A 213 31.93 -10.42 -16.73
N TRP A 214 31.95 -9.15 -17.14
CA TRP A 214 33.07 -8.22 -16.91
C TRP A 214 32.95 -7.40 -15.61
N GLY A 215 31.90 -7.62 -14.81
CA GLY A 215 31.77 -7.03 -13.48
C GLY A 215 31.48 -5.53 -13.42
N ASP A 216 31.12 -4.89 -14.55
CA ASP A 216 30.66 -3.49 -14.63
C ASP A 216 31.59 -2.44 -13.96
N ASP A 217 32.91 -2.64 -14.03
CA ASP A 217 33.90 -1.82 -13.32
C ASP A 217 34.67 -0.84 -14.22
N ASN A 218 34.08 -0.47 -15.37
CA ASN A 218 34.66 0.42 -16.38
C ASN A 218 36.02 -0.04 -16.91
N GLY A 219 36.16 -1.33 -17.19
CA GLY A 219 37.35 -1.90 -17.80
C GLY A 219 38.32 -2.50 -16.81
N ALA A 220 38.18 -2.21 -15.51
CA ALA A 220 39.13 -2.64 -14.49
C ALA A 220 39.12 -4.17 -14.33
N CYS A 221 39.92 -4.68 -13.40
CA CYS A 221 39.97 -6.12 -13.11
C CYS A 221 39.57 -6.38 -11.65
N THR A 222 38.77 -5.48 -11.08
CA THR A 222 38.40 -5.46 -9.66
C THR A 222 36.93 -5.78 -9.44
N GLY A 223 36.11 -5.57 -10.46
CA GLY A 223 34.73 -6.03 -10.54
C GLY A 223 34.68 -7.56 -10.60
N THR A 224 33.49 -8.07 -10.31
CA THR A 224 33.21 -9.49 -10.34
C THR A 224 31.75 -9.69 -10.70
N ASP A 225 31.47 -10.77 -11.43
CA ASP A 225 30.11 -11.23 -11.70
C ASP A 225 29.62 -12.21 -10.62
N GLU A 226 30.42 -12.41 -9.56
CA GLU A 226 30.16 -13.28 -8.42
C GLU A 226 29.98 -14.76 -8.78
N VAL A 227 30.66 -15.19 -9.85
CA VAL A 227 30.68 -16.56 -10.34
C VAL A 227 32.14 -17.01 -10.56
N ASP A 228 32.53 -18.12 -9.94
CA ASP A 228 33.95 -18.53 -9.93
C ASP A 228 34.44 -19.17 -11.25
N ASP A 229 33.54 -19.73 -12.07
CA ASP A 229 33.90 -20.44 -13.31
C ASP A 229 33.77 -19.59 -14.59
N THR A 230 33.52 -18.29 -14.43
CA THR A 230 33.62 -17.27 -15.47
C THR A 230 34.97 -16.55 -15.33
N PRO A 231 35.86 -16.60 -16.35
CA PRO A 231 37.13 -15.89 -16.29
C PRO A 231 36.92 -14.38 -16.15
N ASN A 232 37.73 -13.72 -15.30
CA ASN A 232 37.66 -12.27 -15.14
C ASN A 232 37.93 -11.56 -16.47
N GLN A 233 37.14 -10.55 -16.79
CA GLN A 233 37.12 -9.90 -18.08
C GLN A 233 37.08 -8.39 -17.86
N SER A 234 37.91 -7.66 -18.60
CA SER A 234 38.03 -6.20 -18.48
C SER A 234 36.76 -5.48 -18.94
N ASN A 235 36.28 -5.77 -20.14
CA ASN A 235 35.11 -5.12 -20.73
C ASN A 235 34.27 -6.13 -21.52
N SER A 236 33.03 -5.77 -21.80
CA SER A 236 32.17 -6.49 -22.71
C SER A 236 32.78 -6.67 -24.10
N THR A 237 32.48 -7.79 -24.76
CA THR A 237 32.85 -8.06 -26.15
C THR A 237 31.72 -7.62 -27.08
N THR A 238 32.01 -6.86 -28.15
CA THR A 238 30.98 -6.30 -29.04
C THR A 238 30.98 -6.89 -30.46
N THR A 239 31.84 -7.87 -30.71
CA THR A 239 32.00 -8.50 -32.02
C THR A 239 32.17 -10.01 -31.87
N CYS A 240 31.72 -10.77 -32.86
CA CYS A 240 31.95 -12.21 -32.90
C CYS A 240 33.44 -12.52 -33.05
N GLN A 241 34.05 -13.04 -31.98
CA GLN A 241 35.43 -13.48 -31.96
C GLN A 241 35.58 -14.96 -32.35
N SER A 242 36.82 -15.42 -32.52
CA SER A 242 37.10 -16.84 -32.79
C SER A 242 38.35 -17.31 -32.04
N GLY A 243 38.33 -18.57 -31.59
CA GLY A 243 39.43 -19.17 -30.84
C GLY A 243 39.56 -18.65 -29.41
N ILE A 244 40.76 -18.76 -28.84
CA ILE A 244 41.12 -18.26 -27.51
C ILE A 244 41.41 -16.77 -27.62
N VAL A 245 40.69 -15.96 -26.85
CA VAL A 245 40.88 -14.50 -26.76
C VAL A 245 41.26 -14.17 -25.34
N THR A 246 42.38 -13.47 -25.15
CA THR A 246 42.83 -12.99 -23.83
C THR A 246 42.68 -11.48 -23.73
N ASP A 247 42.63 -10.95 -22.52
CA ASP A 247 42.69 -9.52 -22.26
C ASP A 247 43.63 -9.19 -21.10
N ARG A 248 43.53 -7.98 -20.52
CA ARG A 248 44.38 -7.56 -19.41
C ARG A 248 44.05 -8.21 -18.06
N CYS A 249 42.84 -8.75 -17.90
CA CYS A 249 42.40 -9.41 -16.67
C CYS A 249 42.63 -10.92 -16.74
N THR A 250 42.38 -11.52 -17.91
CA THR A 250 42.72 -12.93 -18.20
C THR A 250 43.75 -12.98 -19.33
N THR A 251 45.03 -12.95 -18.94
CA THR A 251 46.20 -12.81 -19.84
C THR A 251 46.68 -14.13 -20.46
N VAL A 252 46.09 -15.26 -20.08
CA VAL A 252 46.49 -16.60 -20.52
C VAL A 252 45.28 -17.42 -20.96
N ALA A 253 45.53 -18.47 -21.74
CA ALA A 253 44.50 -19.46 -22.08
C ALA A 253 43.86 -20.05 -20.79
N PRO A 254 42.55 -20.32 -20.77
CA PRO A 254 41.62 -20.36 -21.92
C PRO A 254 41.07 -19.00 -22.39
N GLY A 255 41.46 -17.89 -21.77
CA GLY A 255 41.02 -16.55 -22.17
C GLY A 255 39.67 -16.12 -21.56
N ILE A 256 39.10 -15.05 -22.10
CA ILE A 256 37.76 -14.53 -21.75
C ILE A 256 36.66 -15.36 -22.40
N MET A 257 35.46 -15.33 -21.84
CA MET A 257 34.33 -16.17 -22.26
C MET A 257 33.27 -15.38 -23.04
N TYR A 258 33.65 -14.86 -24.21
CA TYR A 258 32.77 -14.02 -25.05
C TYR A 258 31.52 -14.73 -25.60
N GLN A 259 31.44 -16.07 -25.50
CA GLN A 259 30.25 -16.85 -25.87
C GLN A 259 29.21 -16.94 -24.75
N ASN A 260 29.50 -16.39 -23.57
CA ASN A 260 28.60 -16.40 -22.44
C ASN A 260 27.41 -15.47 -22.68
N TYR A 261 26.18 -15.91 -22.39
CA TYR A 261 24.99 -15.07 -22.57
C TYR A 261 25.02 -13.76 -21.78
N MET A 262 25.82 -13.66 -20.72
CA MET A 262 26.00 -12.44 -19.91
C MET A 262 27.09 -11.49 -20.44
N ASP A 263 27.63 -11.72 -21.64
CA ASP A 263 28.43 -10.74 -22.40
C ASP A 263 27.53 -9.96 -23.40
N TYR A 264 28.04 -8.90 -24.03
CA TYR A 264 27.34 -8.10 -25.07
C TYR A 264 27.69 -8.51 -26.50
N THR A 265 28.17 -9.73 -26.67
CA THR A 265 28.54 -10.26 -27.99
C THR A 265 27.28 -10.40 -28.87
N PRO A 266 27.36 -10.18 -30.19
CA PRO A 266 26.24 -10.42 -31.09
C PRO A 266 25.63 -11.83 -30.94
N ASP A 267 24.30 -11.93 -31.07
CA ASP A 267 23.48 -13.12 -30.78
C ASP A 267 24.05 -14.42 -31.37
N ALA A 268 24.59 -14.35 -32.59
CA ALA A 268 25.11 -15.50 -33.33
C ALA A 268 26.27 -16.22 -32.63
N CYS A 269 26.93 -15.55 -31.68
CA CYS A 269 28.10 -16.03 -30.96
C CYS A 269 27.85 -16.30 -29.48
N LEU A 270 26.65 -15.96 -28.98
CA LEU A 270 26.21 -16.29 -27.63
C LEU A 270 25.65 -17.72 -27.58
N LEU A 271 26.25 -18.57 -26.76
CA LEU A 271 26.05 -20.01 -26.82
C LEU A 271 25.81 -20.68 -25.47
N MET A 272 26.22 -20.08 -24.34
CA MET A 272 26.27 -20.82 -23.08
C MET A 272 26.07 -20.00 -21.80
N PHE A 273 25.52 -20.67 -20.79
CA PHE A 273 25.77 -20.38 -19.37
C PHE A 273 26.80 -21.36 -18.81
N THR A 274 27.48 -20.99 -17.73
CA THR A 274 28.37 -21.89 -16.98
C THR A 274 27.63 -22.68 -15.90
N LYS A 275 28.27 -23.71 -15.34
CA LYS A 275 27.73 -24.51 -14.24
C LYS A 275 27.49 -23.68 -12.99
N MET A 276 28.39 -22.74 -12.67
CA MET A 276 28.20 -21.90 -11.49
C MET A 276 27.20 -20.76 -11.73
N GLN A 277 27.06 -20.25 -12.96
CA GLN A 277 25.92 -19.39 -13.31
C GLN A 277 24.59 -20.12 -13.13
N VAL A 278 24.47 -21.37 -13.58
CA VAL A 278 23.26 -22.19 -13.36
C VAL A 278 22.99 -22.39 -11.87
N ALA A 279 24.02 -22.72 -11.08
CA ALA A 279 23.87 -22.90 -9.63
C ALA A 279 23.38 -21.61 -8.94
N ARG A 280 23.88 -20.46 -9.37
CA ARG A 280 23.46 -19.13 -8.90
C ARG A 280 22.02 -18.82 -9.29
N MET A 281 21.66 -19.01 -10.57
CA MET A 281 20.29 -18.79 -11.06
C MET A 281 19.27 -19.61 -10.29
N GLU A 282 19.52 -20.91 -10.11
CA GLU A 282 18.59 -21.77 -9.41
C GLU A 282 18.55 -21.51 -7.89
N ALA A 283 19.66 -21.10 -7.28
CA ALA A 283 19.66 -20.68 -5.88
C ALA A 283 18.84 -19.39 -5.71
N ALA A 284 19.01 -18.43 -6.62
CA ALA A 284 18.24 -17.19 -6.63
C ALA A 284 16.75 -17.46 -6.87
N PHE A 285 16.42 -18.33 -7.83
CA PHE A 285 15.05 -18.77 -8.08
C PHE A 285 14.39 -19.33 -6.80
N ASN A 286 15.03 -20.29 -6.14
CA ASN A 286 14.48 -20.91 -4.93
C ASN A 286 14.38 -19.94 -3.75
N THR A 287 15.23 -18.91 -3.71
CA THR A 287 15.27 -17.95 -2.60
C THR A 287 14.24 -16.84 -2.79
N TYR A 288 14.10 -16.32 -4.00
CA TYR A 288 13.39 -15.06 -4.26
C TYR A 288 12.16 -15.23 -5.16
N ARG A 289 12.04 -16.33 -5.91
CA ARG A 289 11.01 -16.50 -6.95
C ARG A 289 10.36 -17.88 -6.96
N ALA A 290 10.42 -18.59 -5.83
CA ALA A 290 9.96 -19.98 -5.73
C ALA A 290 8.45 -20.14 -5.99
N LEU A 291 7.65 -19.10 -5.76
CA LEU A 291 6.20 -19.14 -5.97
C LEU A 291 5.81 -19.36 -7.44
N LEU A 292 6.66 -18.92 -8.39
CA LEU A 292 6.44 -19.15 -9.82
C LEU A 292 6.34 -20.64 -10.17
N ALA A 293 7.05 -21.52 -9.43
CA ALA A 293 6.98 -22.97 -9.64
C ALA A 293 5.63 -23.59 -9.23
N ASN A 294 4.87 -22.91 -8.36
CA ASN A 294 3.59 -23.39 -7.85
C ASN A 294 2.40 -22.87 -8.67
N SER A 295 2.66 -22.04 -9.68
CA SER A 295 1.64 -21.45 -10.52
C SER A 295 1.03 -22.50 -11.45
N ASN A 296 -0.30 -22.52 -11.52
CA ASN A 296 -1.05 -23.30 -12.50
C ASN A 296 -1.17 -22.57 -13.86
N GLY A 297 -0.46 -21.44 -14.05
CA GLY A 297 -0.55 -20.60 -15.24
C GLY A 297 -0.32 -21.35 -16.55
N CYS A 298 0.50 -22.40 -16.58
CA CYS A 298 0.71 -23.23 -17.77
C CYS A 298 -0.45 -24.16 -18.14
N VAL A 299 -1.39 -24.37 -17.22
CA VAL A 299 -2.48 -25.32 -17.36
C VAL A 299 -3.68 -24.58 -17.95
N PRO A 300 -4.28 -25.02 -19.07
CA PRO A 300 -5.50 -24.40 -19.59
C PRO A 300 -6.64 -24.47 -18.58
N VAL A 301 -7.53 -23.48 -18.60
CA VAL A 301 -8.74 -23.47 -17.76
C VAL A 301 -9.67 -24.60 -18.21
N ASP A 302 -10.19 -25.36 -17.26
CA ASP A 302 -11.21 -26.38 -17.51
C ASP A 302 -12.59 -25.71 -17.49
N VAL A 303 -12.98 -25.15 -18.64
CA VAL A 303 -14.23 -24.41 -18.78
C VAL A 303 -15.42 -25.36 -18.67
N LYS A 304 -16.24 -25.17 -17.63
CA LYS A 304 -17.48 -25.92 -17.43
C LYS A 304 -18.57 -25.45 -18.38
N LYS A 305 -19.67 -26.20 -18.51
CA LYS A 305 -20.79 -25.77 -19.35
C LYS A 305 -21.65 -24.76 -18.63
N GLU A 306 -22.07 -25.10 -17.41
CA GLU A 306 -22.96 -24.31 -16.57
C GLU A 306 -22.20 -23.86 -15.32
N ASP A 307 -21.74 -22.61 -15.32
CA ASP A 307 -20.90 -22.05 -14.25
C ASP A 307 -21.14 -20.54 -14.15
N ALA A 308 -21.86 -20.14 -13.09
CA ALA A 308 -22.11 -18.77 -12.73
C ALA A 308 -21.28 -18.40 -11.51
N SER A 309 -20.54 -17.30 -11.59
CA SER A 309 -19.64 -16.88 -10.52
C SER A 309 -19.97 -15.49 -10.00
N LEU A 310 -19.55 -15.20 -8.78
CA LEU A 310 -19.58 -13.87 -8.19
C LEU A 310 -18.18 -13.28 -8.15
N LYS A 311 -17.96 -12.15 -8.82
CA LYS A 311 -16.64 -11.49 -8.88
C LYS A 311 -16.40 -10.48 -7.77
N ALA A 312 -17.44 -9.76 -7.35
CA ALA A 312 -17.32 -8.77 -6.27
C ALA A 312 -18.67 -8.44 -5.64
N ILE A 313 -18.65 -8.08 -4.36
CA ILE A 313 -19.73 -7.35 -3.70
C ILE A 313 -19.40 -5.85 -3.82
N ARG A 314 -20.23 -5.10 -4.55
CA ARG A 314 -20.09 -3.65 -4.79
C ARG A 314 -20.79 -2.80 -3.74
N ARG A 315 -21.84 -3.34 -3.11
CA ARG A 315 -22.57 -2.71 -2.00
C ARG A 315 -22.98 -3.76 -0.96
N PRO A 316 -22.99 -3.43 0.34
CA PRO A 316 -22.73 -2.11 0.94
C PRO A 316 -21.25 -1.69 0.88
N ALA A 317 -20.97 -0.45 1.28
CA ALA A 317 -19.62 -0.09 1.73
C ALA A 317 -19.36 -0.75 3.09
N GLN A 318 -18.09 -0.78 3.52
CA GLN A 318 -17.70 -1.33 4.83
C GLN A 318 -18.46 -0.68 6.00
N ARG A 319 -18.93 0.56 5.85
CA ARG A 319 -19.80 1.23 6.82
C ARG A 319 -21.11 1.65 6.17
N ILE A 320 -22.21 1.38 6.85
CA ILE A 320 -23.53 1.94 6.54
C ILE A 320 -24.01 2.82 7.70
N CYS A 321 -24.78 3.85 7.39
CA CYS A 321 -25.37 4.77 8.38
C CYS A 321 -26.91 4.72 8.38
N SER A 322 -27.46 3.64 7.85
CA SER A 322 -28.86 3.27 7.98
C SER A 322 -28.92 1.77 8.21
N ASN A 323 -29.90 1.30 8.97
CA ASN A 323 -30.12 -0.12 9.26
C ASN A 323 -30.55 -0.97 8.05
N SER A 324 -30.51 -0.42 6.84
CA SER A 324 -30.92 -1.08 5.61
C SER A 324 -29.84 -0.97 4.55
N VAL A 325 -29.71 -2.02 3.74
CA VAL A 325 -28.76 -2.12 2.64
C VAL A 325 -29.44 -2.69 1.41
N THR A 326 -29.07 -2.19 0.23
CA THR A 326 -29.41 -2.80 -1.06
C THR A 326 -28.14 -3.37 -1.68
N PRO A 327 -27.87 -4.67 -1.52
CA PRO A 327 -26.64 -5.26 -2.03
C PRO A 327 -26.53 -5.14 -3.54
N GLN A 328 -25.30 -4.97 -4.02
CA GLN A 328 -24.98 -5.02 -5.45
C GLN A 328 -23.82 -5.96 -5.65
N VAL A 329 -23.92 -6.86 -6.63
CA VAL A 329 -22.88 -7.84 -6.95
C VAL A 329 -22.53 -7.82 -8.42
N THR A 330 -21.28 -8.16 -8.73
CA THR A 330 -20.84 -8.46 -10.10
C THR A 330 -21.03 -9.95 -10.35
N LEU A 331 -22.09 -10.30 -11.08
CA LEU A 331 -22.33 -11.64 -11.59
C LEU A 331 -21.51 -11.84 -12.87
N ALA A 332 -20.88 -13.00 -13.04
CA ALA A 332 -20.12 -13.33 -14.24
C ALA A 332 -20.44 -14.74 -14.72
N ASN A 333 -20.51 -14.93 -16.04
CA ASN A 333 -20.62 -16.26 -16.64
C ASN A 333 -19.22 -16.85 -16.85
N ARG A 334 -18.88 -17.93 -16.16
CA ARG A 334 -17.61 -18.67 -16.34
C ARG A 334 -17.79 -19.94 -17.17
N GLY A 335 -19.04 -20.32 -17.43
CA GLY A 335 -19.41 -21.44 -18.28
C GLY A 335 -19.26 -21.16 -19.78
N SER A 336 -19.21 -22.23 -20.56
CA SER A 336 -19.19 -22.20 -22.02
C SER A 336 -20.58 -21.92 -22.63
N GLU A 337 -21.65 -22.19 -21.89
CA GLU A 337 -23.01 -21.86 -22.31
C GLU A 337 -23.36 -20.43 -21.91
N THR A 338 -24.24 -19.77 -22.67
CA THR A 338 -24.70 -18.42 -22.32
C THR A 338 -25.56 -18.50 -21.04
N LEU A 339 -25.22 -17.72 -20.02
CA LEU A 339 -25.97 -17.67 -18.77
C LEU A 339 -27.24 -16.82 -18.97
N THR A 340 -28.39 -17.46 -18.88
CA THR A 340 -29.72 -16.85 -19.08
C THR A 340 -30.53 -16.71 -17.79
N SER A 341 -30.20 -17.50 -16.77
CA SER A 341 -30.80 -17.39 -15.43
C SER A 341 -29.86 -17.92 -14.35
N VAL A 342 -30.00 -17.41 -13.13
CA VAL A 342 -29.30 -17.92 -11.93
C VAL A 342 -30.08 -17.50 -10.69
N THR A 343 -30.02 -18.29 -9.62
CA THR A 343 -30.52 -17.88 -8.29
C THR A 343 -29.38 -17.30 -7.48
N ILE A 344 -29.55 -16.07 -6.99
CA ILE A 344 -28.59 -15.39 -6.12
C ILE A 344 -29.18 -15.36 -4.71
N HIS A 345 -28.43 -15.90 -3.76
CA HIS A 345 -28.80 -15.98 -2.36
C HIS A 345 -28.03 -14.92 -1.58
N ALA A 346 -28.70 -14.16 -0.72
CA ALA A 346 -28.05 -13.19 0.16
C ALA A 346 -28.49 -13.36 1.61
N VAL A 347 -27.56 -13.30 2.54
CA VAL A 347 -27.82 -13.40 3.98
C VAL A 347 -26.87 -12.49 4.77
N ILE A 348 -27.39 -11.83 5.80
CA ILE A 348 -26.59 -11.13 6.80
C ILE A 348 -26.44 -12.06 8.00
N ASP A 349 -25.20 -12.32 8.40
CA ASP A 349 -24.83 -13.21 9.49
C ASP A 349 -25.50 -14.59 9.38
N ASN A 350 -26.19 -15.02 10.43
CA ASN A 350 -26.97 -16.26 10.47
C ASN A 350 -28.48 -16.00 10.29
N GLY A 351 -28.83 -14.92 9.58
CA GLY A 351 -30.20 -14.49 9.34
C GLY A 351 -30.96 -15.36 8.34
N THR A 352 -32.09 -14.84 7.87
CA THR A 352 -32.91 -15.52 6.84
C THR A 352 -32.32 -15.27 5.46
N VAL A 353 -32.00 -16.34 4.73
CA VAL A 353 -31.55 -16.28 3.33
C VAL A 353 -32.65 -15.67 2.46
N GLN A 354 -32.28 -14.67 1.66
CA GLN A 354 -33.13 -14.05 0.64
C GLN A 354 -32.71 -14.52 -0.74
N ASP A 355 -33.66 -15.10 -1.47
CA ASP A 355 -33.44 -15.59 -2.83
C ASP A 355 -33.87 -14.56 -3.87
N TYR A 356 -32.99 -14.29 -4.83
CA TYR A 356 -33.26 -13.45 -5.99
C TYR A 356 -33.04 -14.25 -7.27
N LYS A 357 -34.10 -14.38 -8.07
CA LYS A 357 -34.03 -15.08 -9.37
C LYS A 357 -33.65 -14.09 -10.45
N TRP A 358 -32.39 -14.11 -10.86
CA TRP A 358 -31.90 -13.28 -11.94
C TRP A 358 -32.21 -13.94 -13.30
N THR A 359 -32.54 -13.12 -14.29
CA THR A 359 -32.68 -13.50 -15.70
C THR A 359 -31.99 -12.48 -16.58
N GLY A 360 -31.31 -12.93 -17.64
CA GLY A 360 -30.59 -12.06 -18.55
C GLY A 360 -29.94 -12.82 -19.69
N SER A 361 -28.80 -12.32 -20.17
CA SER A 361 -27.97 -12.97 -21.19
C SER A 361 -26.53 -12.51 -20.97
N LEU A 362 -25.68 -13.39 -20.47
CA LEU A 362 -24.24 -13.17 -20.36
C LEU A 362 -23.53 -14.24 -21.18
N ALA A 363 -22.81 -13.83 -22.22
CA ALA A 363 -21.92 -14.74 -22.93
C ALA A 363 -20.77 -15.18 -22.01
N THR A 364 -20.02 -16.21 -22.41
CA THR A 364 -18.87 -16.71 -21.66
C THR A 364 -17.87 -15.57 -21.35
N TYR A 365 -17.53 -15.43 -20.08
CA TYR A 365 -16.71 -14.35 -19.47
C TYR A 365 -17.31 -12.94 -19.51
N GLU A 366 -18.58 -12.78 -19.85
CA GLU A 366 -19.29 -11.52 -19.63
C GLU A 366 -19.77 -11.37 -18.19
N GLU A 367 -19.88 -10.11 -17.77
CA GLU A 367 -20.25 -9.72 -16.41
C GLU A 367 -21.47 -8.78 -16.43
N ALA A 368 -22.27 -8.81 -15.37
CA ALA A 368 -23.31 -7.82 -15.09
C ALA A 368 -23.36 -7.43 -13.61
N THR A 369 -23.67 -6.16 -13.36
CA THR A 369 -23.99 -5.70 -12.01
C THR A 369 -25.46 -5.99 -11.70
N VAL A 370 -25.71 -6.80 -10.67
CA VAL A 370 -27.04 -7.15 -10.20
C VAL A 370 -27.32 -6.44 -8.88
N THR A 371 -28.48 -5.77 -8.78
CA THR A 371 -28.97 -5.15 -7.54
C THR A 371 -29.97 -6.08 -6.88
N LEU A 372 -29.70 -6.48 -5.63
CA LEU A 372 -30.53 -7.39 -4.86
C LEU A 372 -31.57 -6.64 -4.02
N PRO A 373 -32.63 -7.33 -3.54
CA PRO A 373 -33.61 -6.73 -2.62
C PRO A 373 -32.99 -6.16 -1.34
N VAL A 374 -33.71 -5.22 -0.71
CA VAL A 374 -33.27 -4.61 0.56
C VAL A 374 -33.17 -5.65 1.67
N LEU A 375 -32.07 -5.61 2.41
CA LEU A 375 -31.87 -6.33 3.67
C LEU A 375 -31.79 -5.32 4.81
N THR A 376 -32.18 -5.74 6.01
CA THR A 376 -32.09 -4.93 7.23
C THR A 376 -31.22 -5.62 8.26
N THR A 377 -30.55 -4.83 9.11
CA THR A 377 -29.69 -5.33 10.17
C THR A 377 -29.89 -4.53 11.47
N ASP A 378 -29.54 -5.13 12.61
CA ASP A 378 -29.44 -4.44 13.89
C ASP A 378 -28.08 -3.75 14.03
N GLU A 379 -27.82 -3.03 15.13
CA GLU A 379 -26.49 -2.47 15.38
C GLU A 379 -25.45 -3.57 15.61
N GLY A 380 -24.27 -3.42 15.00
CA GLY A 380 -23.19 -4.36 15.14
C GLY A 380 -22.20 -4.36 13.99
N ASN A 381 -21.28 -5.31 14.09
CA ASN A 381 -20.42 -5.72 12.99
C ASN A 381 -21.06 -6.96 12.35
N HIS A 382 -21.13 -6.98 11.03
CA HIS A 382 -21.89 -7.96 10.27
C HIS A 382 -21.09 -8.53 9.12
N VAL A 383 -21.45 -9.74 8.70
CA VAL A 383 -20.97 -10.37 7.48
C VAL A 383 -22.13 -10.52 6.51
N LEU A 384 -22.02 -9.91 5.33
CA LEU A 384 -22.92 -10.16 4.21
C LEU A 384 -22.36 -11.30 3.37
N SER A 385 -23.03 -12.45 3.34
CA SER A 385 -22.67 -13.56 2.47
C SER A 385 -23.63 -13.62 1.28
N ILE A 386 -23.07 -13.72 0.06
CA ILE A 386 -23.83 -13.85 -1.17
C ILE A 386 -23.28 -15.04 -1.95
N TYR A 387 -24.16 -15.90 -2.46
CA TYR A 387 -23.77 -17.04 -3.27
C TYR A 387 -24.75 -17.33 -4.41
N THR A 388 -24.25 -17.92 -5.50
CA THR A 388 -25.06 -18.33 -6.65
C THR A 388 -25.46 -19.81 -6.58
N SER A 389 -26.55 -20.14 -7.27
CA SER A 389 -26.92 -21.51 -7.56
C SER A 389 -27.84 -21.59 -8.79
N HIS A 390 -27.94 -22.79 -9.35
CA HIS A 390 -28.84 -23.11 -10.45
C HIS A 390 -28.64 -22.28 -11.74
N PRO A 391 -27.41 -22.14 -12.29
CA PRO A 391 -27.21 -21.51 -13.60
C PRO A 391 -28.03 -22.25 -14.67
N ASN A 392 -28.82 -21.49 -15.43
CA ASN A 392 -29.73 -22.03 -16.46
C ASN A 392 -30.69 -23.14 -15.96
N GLY A 393 -30.94 -23.20 -14.65
CA GLY A 393 -31.74 -24.25 -14.02
C GLY A 393 -31.05 -25.60 -13.84
N ALA A 394 -29.75 -25.71 -14.17
CA ALA A 394 -28.91 -26.88 -13.95
C ALA A 394 -28.07 -26.71 -12.66
N ALA A 395 -27.44 -27.78 -12.16
CA ALA A 395 -26.48 -27.63 -11.06
C ALA A 395 -25.24 -26.87 -11.55
N ASP A 396 -24.71 -25.97 -10.71
CA ASP A 396 -23.43 -25.31 -11.02
C ASP A 396 -22.28 -26.32 -10.97
N GLU A 397 -21.48 -26.37 -12.02
CA GLU A 397 -20.39 -27.33 -12.18
C GLU A 397 -19.08 -26.89 -11.51
N ASP A 398 -18.94 -25.61 -11.12
CA ASP A 398 -17.80 -25.09 -10.34
C ASP A 398 -18.23 -24.24 -9.14
N THR A 399 -18.62 -24.93 -8.07
CA THR A 399 -19.03 -24.28 -6.82
C THR A 399 -17.94 -23.48 -6.09
N SER A 400 -16.67 -23.52 -6.53
CA SER A 400 -15.58 -22.84 -5.85
C SER A 400 -15.60 -21.32 -6.04
N ASN A 401 -16.33 -20.82 -7.04
CA ASN A 401 -16.39 -19.43 -7.44
C ASN A 401 -17.78 -18.78 -7.18
N ASP A 402 -18.68 -19.53 -6.54
CA ASP A 402 -20.09 -19.17 -6.34
C ASP A 402 -20.31 -18.14 -5.23
N ALA A 403 -19.40 -18.06 -4.26
CA ALA A 403 -19.67 -17.41 -2.98
C ALA A 403 -18.68 -16.29 -2.64
N LEU A 404 -19.21 -15.16 -2.16
CA LEU A 404 -18.46 -14.04 -1.61
C LEU A 404 -18.99 -13.67 -0.24
N SER A 405 -18.14 -13.06 0.58
CA SER A 405 -18.55 -12.42 1.83
C SER A 405 -17.90 -11.06 1.97
N LEU A 406 -18.61 -10.14 2.63
CA LEU A 406 -18.15 -8.78 2.90
C LEU A 406 -18.49 -8.42 4.34
N ASP A 407 -17.47 -8.00 5.09
CA ASP A 407 -17.65 -7.42 6.41
C ASP A 407 -18.14 -5.98 6.29
N PHE A 408 -19.17 -5.64 7.04
CA PHE A 408 -19.66 -4.27 7.16
C PHE A 408 -20.12 -3.95 8.58
N ILE A 409 -20.24 -2.67 8.91
CA ILE A 409 -20.65 -2.21 10.24
C ILE A 409 -21.82 -1.24 10.16
N TYR A 410 -22.71 -1.34 11.16
CA TYR A 410 -23.81 -0.41 11.39
C TYR A 410 -23.92 -0.06 12.88
N TYR A 411 -23.97 1.24 13.18
CA TYR A 411 -24.27 1.75 14.51
C TYR A 411 -25.04 3.06 14.36
N GLU A 412 -26.00 3.32 15.25
CA GLU A 412 -26.59 4.64 15.38
C GLU A 412 -25.54 5.67 15.82
N PRO A 413 -25.75 6.96 15.54
CA PRO A 413 -24.84 8.02 15.97
C PRO A 413 -24.65 8.06 17.49
N PHE A 414 -23.38 8.08 17.91
CA PHE A 414 -23.01 8.16 19.31
C PHE A 414 -23.24 9.57 19.86
N ALA A 415 -23.57 9.67 21.15
CA ALA A 415 -23.60 10.94 21.86
C ALA A 415 -22.18 11.37 22.27
N ALA A 416 -21.86 12.65 22.10
CA ALA A 416 -20.62 13.21 22.64
C ALA A 416 -20.67 13.31 24.19
N PRO A 417 -19.52 13.14 24.90
CA PRO A 417 -18.20 12.91 24.36
C PRO A 417 -17.92 11.45 24.01
N VAL A 418 -17.27 11.20 22.86
CA VAL A 418 -16.70 9.90 22.52
C VAL A 418 -15.22 9.91 22.90
N ARG A 419 -14.82 9.03 23.82
CA ARG A 419 -13.45 8.93 24.33
C ARG A 419 -12.88 7.55 24.04
N GLU A 420 -11.66 7.51 23.51
CA GLU A 420 -10.97 6.27 23.20
C GLU A 420 -9.49 6.37 23.58
N GLY A 421 -9.06 5.49 24.49
CA GLY A 421 -7.67 5.35 24.95
C GLY A 421 -7.06 3.99 24.59
N PHE A 422 -7.74 3.19 23.76
CA PHE A 422 -7.32 1.91 23.20
C PHE A 422 -7.04 0.78 24.21
N GLU A 423 -7.55 0.90 25.45
CA GLU A 423 -7.40 -0.13 26.48
C GLU A 423 -8.21 -1.40 26.19
N GLY A 424 -9.27 -1.31 25.37
CA GLY A 424 -10.22 -2.39 25.07
C GLY A 424 -9.92 -3.22 23.81
N LEU A 425 -10.99 -3.74 23.18
CA LEU A 425 -10.91 -4.41 21.88
C LEU A 425 -10.45 -3.44 20.78
N PHE A 426 -9.85 -3.99 19.73
CA PHE A 426 -9.41 -3.21 18.58
C PHE A 426 -9.85 -3.87 17.26
N PRO A 427 -10.47 -3.13 16.32
CA PRO A 427 -10.96 -1.75 16.50
C PRO A 427 -11.97 -1.63 17.65
N PRO A 428 -12.05 -0.47 18.33
CA PRO A 428 -13.06 -0.27 19.38
C PRO A 428 -14.48 -0.32 18.81
N GLN A 429 -15.48 -0.46 19.69
CA GLN A 429 -16.87 -0.57 19.26
C GLN A 429 -17.31 0.63 18.40
N GLY A 430 -17.85 0.35 17.20
CA GLY A 430 -18.29 1.35 16.25
C GLY A 430 -17.17 2.05 15.48
N TRP A 431 -15.90 1.75 15.77
CA TRP A 431 -14.74 2.16 14.98
C TRP A 431 -14.43 1.14 13.89
N ASP A 432 -13.80 1.60 12.82
CA ASP A 432 -13.29 0.73 11.77
C ASP A 432 -12.04 1.28 11.08
N ILE A 433 -11.39 0.40 10.32
CA ILE A 433 -10.19 0.70 9.56
C ILE A 433 -10.49 0.53 8.07
N VAL A 434 -10.11 1.51 7.26
CA VAL A 434 -10.10 1.39 5.80
C VAL A 434 -8.64 1.27 5.35
N ASN A 435 -8.31 0.09 4.82
CA ASN A 435 -6.99 -0.30 4.31
C ASN A 435 -7.21 -0.94 2.93
N GLU A 436 -7.27 -0.11 1.89
CA GLU A 436 -7.68 -0.54 0.54
C GLU A 436 -6.66 -1.47 -0.12
N ASP A 437 -5.39 -1.36 0.23
CA ASP A 437 -4.30 -2.16 -0.36
C ASP A 437 -3.95 -3.40 0.46
N GLY A 438 -4.55 -3.56 1.65
CA GLY A 438 -4.29 -4.70 2.54
C GLY A 438 -2.88 -4.73 3.14
N GLY A 439 -2.18 -3.59 3.09
CA GLY A 439 -0.82 -3.43 3.60
C GLY A 439 -0.76 -3.21 5.11
N SER A 440 0.38 -2.65 5.57
CA SER A 440 0.53 -2.21 6.96
C SER A 440 -0.51 -1.15 7.29
N THR A 441 -1.20 -1.28 8.44
CA THR A 441 -2.29 -0.38 8.81
C THR A 441 -2.27 -0.05 10.32
N TRP A 442 -3.29 0.67 10.79
CA TRP A 442 -3.44 1.01 12.20
C TRP A 442 -3.59 -0.25 13.07
N GLU A 443 -2.76 -0.38 14.09
CA GLU A 443 -2.79 -1.50 15.04
C GLU A 443 -2.73 -1.02 16.48
N LYS A 444 -3.46 -1.72 17.38
CA LYS A 444 -3.30 -1.54 18.82
C LYS A 444 -1.92 -2.04 19.25
N THR A 445 -1.25 -1.29 20.10
CA THR A 445 0.06 -1.65 20.67
C THR A 445 0.11 -1.40 22.16
N THR A 446 0.92 -2.19 22.87
CA THR A 446 1.29 -1.96 24.28
C THR A 446 2.75 -1.54 24.42
N SER A 447 3.44 -1.26 23.30
CA SER A 447 4.86 -0.85 23.31
C SER A 447 5.07 0.53 23.93
N ALA A 448 4.09 1.42 23.78
CA ALA A 448 4.04 2.72 24.41
C ALA A 448 2.59 3.22 24.45
N ALA A 449 2.30 4.07 25.43
CA ALA A 449 1.03 4.78 25.55
C ALA A 449 1.28 6.13 26.26
N LYS A 450 0.40 7.11 26.04
CA LYS A 450 0.45 8.37 26.79
C LYS A 450 -0.24 8.21 28.14
N THR A 451 -1.43 7.63 28.15
CA THR A 451 -2.10 7.21 29.38
C THR A 451 -2.44 5.73 29.31
N GLY A 452 -2.72 5.10 30.46
CA GLY A 452 -3.03 3.67 30.48
C GLY A 452 -1.87 2.78 30.06
N SER A 453 -2.18 1.73 29.30
CA SER A 453 -1.28 0.64 28.95
C SER A 453 -1.21 0.33 27.45
N ALA A 454 -2.10 0.92 26.65
CA ALA A 454 -2.15 0.71 25.23
C ALA A 454 -2.38 2.01 24.46
N SER A 455 -1.98 2.01 23.20
CA SER A 455 -2.30 3.07 22.24
C SER A 455 -2.57 2.44 20.87
N VAL A 456 -2.81 3.27 19.86
CA VAL A 456 -2.79 2.82 18.46
C VAL A 456 -1.53 3.36 17.77
N LYS A 457 -0.97 2.59 16.85
CA LYS A 457 0.11 3.04 15.97
C LYS A 457 -0.14 2.61 14.53
N ILE A 458 0.54 3.26 13.59
CA ILE A 458 0.67 2.78 12.21
C ILE A 458 2.14 2.63 11.86
N GLY A 459 2.49 1.48 11.30
CA GLY A 459 3.85 1.10 10.97
C GLY A 459 4.28 1.63 9.60
N ASN A 460 4.90 2.81 9.58
CA ASN A 460 5.50 3.38 8.36
C ASN A 460 6.97 3.00 8.22
N PHE A 461 7.65 2.65 9.32
CA PHE A 461 9.05 2.26 9.27
C PHE A 461 9.23 0.94 8.50
N GLY A 462 9.91 1.00 7.36
CA GLY A 462 10.12 -0.16 6.49
C GLY A 462 8.96 -0.45 5.53
N ASN A 463 7.92 0.39 5.52
CA ASN A 463 6.87 0.32 4.52
C ASN A 463 7.30 1.05 3.24
N GLN A 464 7.70 0.28 2.23
CA GLN A 464 8.26 0.81 0.99
C GLN A 464 7.20 1.35 0.01
N VAL A 465 5.91 1.14 0.29
CA VAL A 465 4.81 1.57 -0.59
C VAL A 465 4.45 3.03 -0.29
N VAL A 466 5.28 3.95 -0.78
CA VAL A 466 5.09 5.40 -0.60
C VAL A 466 3.76 5.82 -1.21
N GLY A 467 3.00 6.62 -0.47
CA GLY A 467 1.68 7.12 -0.87
C GLY A 467 0.51 6.24 -0.40
N GLN A 468 0.76 5.08 0.21
CA GLN A 468 -0.28 4.25 0.82
C GLN A 468 -1.09 5.04 1.86
N ARG A 469 -2.41 4.82 1.91
CA ARG A 469 -3.34 5.60 2.73
C ARG A 469 -4.22 4.69 3.58
N ASP A 470 -4.21 4.95 4.89
CA ASP A 470 -4.93 4.14 5.87
C ASP A 470 -5.75 5.01 6.81
N TYR A 471 -7.02 4.66 6.99
CA TYR A 471 -7.94 5.39 7.84
C TYR A 471 -8.23 4.61 9.11
N LEU A 472 -8.12 5.27 10.26
CA LEU A 472 -8.80 4.87 11.49
C LEU A 472 -10.01 5.79 11.67
N ARG A 473 -11.22 5.25 11.64
CA ARG A 473 -12.46 6.03 11.67
C ARG A 473 -13.21 5.81 12.98
N SER A 474 -13.69 6.90 13.57
CA SER A 474 -14.59 6.88 14.72
C SER A 474 -16.00 6.41 14.32
N PRO A 475 -16.87 6.10 15.30
CA PRO A 475 -18.31 6.07 15.07
C PRO A 475 -18.78 7.43 14.53
N THR A 476 -19.98 7.45 13.95
CA THR A 476 -20.70 8.70 13.74
C THR A 476 -21.03 9.31 15.10
N VAL A 477 -20.92 10.63 15.22
CA VAL A 477 -21.18 11.37 16.46
C VAL A 477 -22.17 12.48 16.17
N ASN A 478 -23.24 12.52 16.97
CA ASN A 478 -24.20 13.61 16.89
C ASN A 478 -23.65 14.85 17.61
N ILE A 479 -23.47 15.93 16.85
CA ILE A 479 -23.03 17.24 17.31
C ILE A 479 -24.08 18.33 17.08
N ALA A 480 -25.33 17.96 16.78
CA ALA A 480 -26.41 18.90 16.54
C ALA A 480 -26.78 19.67 17.82
N GLY A 481 -27.18 20.93 17.66
CA GLY A 481 -27.76 21.74 18.76
C GLY A 481 -26.77 22.19 19.84
N VAL A 482 -25.47 22.05 19.61
CA VAL A 482 -24.40 22.47 20.55
C VAL A 482 -23.77 23.81 20.12
N ASP A 483 -22.96 24.43 20.99
CA ASP A 483 -22.31 25.73 20.69
C ASP A 483 -20.91 25.60 20.10
N SER A 484 -20.18 24.58 20.51
CA SER A 484 -18.86 24.29 19.98
C SER A 484 -18.57 22.80 20.06
N ALA A 485 -17.71 22.33 19.17
CA ALA A 485 -17.30 20.94 19.07
C ALA A 485 -15.80 20.88 18.82
N PHE A 486 -15.14 19.89 19.41
CA PHE A 486 -13.69 19.74 19.35
C PHE A 486 -13.29 18.27 19.21
N VAL A 487 -12.23 18.02 18.46
CA VAL A 487 -11.50 16.76 18.46
C VAL A 487 -10.15 16.99 19.12
N SER A 488 -9.79 16.17 20.11
CA SER A 488 -8.44 16.19 20.68
C SER A 488 -7.87 14.78 20.77
N PHE A 489 -6.54 14.68 20.68
CA PHE A 489 -5.82 13.41 20.76
C PHE A 489 -4.35 13.67 21.15
N GLN A 490 -3.65 12.64 21.59
CA GLN A 490 -2.21 12.63 21.77
C GLN A 490 -1.56 12.04 20.53
N VAL A 491 -0.45 12.63 20.10
CA VAL A 491 0.36 12.13 19.00
C VAL A 491 1.82 12.01 19.41
N ALA A 492 2.48 10.96 18.93
CA ALA A 492 3.93 10.83 18.95
C ALA A 492 4.42 10.31 17.59
N ALA A 493 5.47 10.94 17.05
CA ALA A 493 5.99 10.59 15.74
C ALA A 493 7.48 10.95 15.64
N ALA A 494 8.20 10.23 14.76
CA ALA A 494 9.57 10.52 14.38
C ALA A 494 9.73 10.41 12.86
N THR A 495 10.89 10.78 12.35
CA THR A 495 11.28 10.53 10.95
C THR A 495 12.56 9.72 10.90
N TYR A 496 12.74 8.92 9.85
CA TYR A 496 14.00 8.26 9.56
C TYR A 496 15.03 9.24 9.01
N THR A 497 14.59 10.11 8.10
CA THR A 497 15.36 11.14 7.45
C THR A 497 15.45 12.39 8.34
N ASN A 498 16.57 13.08 8.27
CA ASN A 498 16.73 14.35 8.96
C ASN A 498 15.74 15.38 8.37
N THR A 499 14.97 16.07 9.21
CA THR A 499 13.96 17.04 8.77
C THR A 499 14.51 18.23 8.00
N SER A 500 15.84 18.45 8.01
CA SER A 500 16.48 19.45 7.15
C SER A 500 16.63 19.02 5.69
N ALA A 501 16.39 17.74 5.36
CA ALA A 501 16.47 17.23 3.99
C ALA A 501 15.39 17.85 3.10
N GLN A 502 15.79 18.30 1.90
CA GLN A 502 14.88 18.86 0.90
C GLN A 502 14.34 17.77 -0.03
N GLY A 503 13.11 17.92 -0.51
CA GLY A 503 12.50 17.01 -1.49
C GLY A 503 12.09 15.64 -0.94
N ASN A 504 12.18 15.43 0.37
CA ASN A 504 11.77 14.17 0.98
C ASN A 504 10.25 14.00 0.97
N VAL A 505 9.79 12.77 0.73
CA VAL A 505 8.38 12.41 0.90
C VAL A 505 8.18 12.01 2.35
N TRP A 506 7.26 12.69 3.04
CA TRP A 506 7.08 12.53 4.48
C TRP A 506 5.84 11.74 4.80
N ASP A 507 5.92 10.94 5.88
CA ASP A 507 4.71 10.46 6.54
C ASP A 507 3.83 11.64 6.91
N THR A 508 2.53 11.53 6.61
CA THR A 508 1.57 12.59 6.82
C THR A 508 0.39 12.08 7.62
N LEU A 509 0.08 12.79 8.71
CA LEU A 509 -1.13 12.56 9.50
C LEU A 509 -2.16 13.63 9.18
N GLN A 510 -3.38 13.20 8.86
CA GLN A 510 -4.55 14.06 8.67
C GLN A 510 -5.66 13.69 9.65
N VAL A 511 -6.40 14.70 10.10
CA VAL A 511 -7.73 14.51 10.70
C VAL A 511 -8.75 15.06 9.72
N LEU A 512 -9.69 14.20 9.37
CA LEU A 512 -10.72 14.44 8.37
C LEU A 512 -12.10 14.35 9.03
N ILE A 513 -13.03 15.17 8.54
CA ILE A 513 -14.43 15.14 8.94
C ILE A 513 -15.27 14.75 7.74
N SER A 514 -16.13 13.75 7.90
CA SER A 514 -17.18 13.40 6.94
C SER A 514 -18.56 13.71 7.52
N THR A 515 -19.46 14.16 6.67
CA THR A 515 -20.87 14.46 6.98
C THR A 515 -21.83 13.58 6.17
N ASP A 516 -21.28 12.56 5.49
CA ASP A 516 -21.99 11.70 4.54
C ASP A 516 -21.57 10.23 4.70
N CYS A 517 -21.39 9.79 5.94
CA CYS A 517 -21.04 8.41 6.29
C CYS A 517 -19.68 7.92 5.75
N GLY A 518 -18.71 8.82 5.60
CA GLY A 518 -17.37 8.49 5.12
C GLY A 518 -17.25 8.39 3.60
N GLN A 519 -18.20 8.94 2.84
CA GLN A 519 -18.11 8.99 1.37
C GLN A 519 -17.21 10.14 0.90
N THR A 520 -17.32 11.30 1.54
CA THR A 520 -16.45 12.45 1.31
C THR A 520 -15.88 12.99 2.61
N TYR A 521 -14.74 13.66 2.50
CA TYR A 521 -13.95 14.10 3.65
C TYR A 521 -13.45 15.53 3.48
N THR A 522 -13.54 16.32 4.56
CA THR A 522 -12.91 17.63 4.69
C THR A 522 -11.74 17.55 5.66
N SER A 523 -10.55 17.97 5.24
CA SER A 523 -9.37 17.98 6.11
C SER A 523 -9.39 19.17 7.05
N VAL A 524 -9.38 18.90 8.36
CA VAL A 524 -9.32 19.92 9.43
C VAL A 524 -7.96 19.99 10.11
N TYR A 525 -7.10 19.01 9.84
CA TYR A 525 -5.73 18.93 10.29
C TYR A 525 -4.88 18.19 9.27
N LYS A 526 -3.66 18.67 9.01
CA LYS A 526 -2.67 17.99 8.18
C LYS A 526 -1.26 18.40 8.63
N LYS A 527 -0.45 17.44 9.08
CA LYS A 527 0.95 17.68 9.47
C LYS A 527 1.85 16.58 8.95
N TRP A 528 3.08 16.94 8.62
CA TRP A 528 4.14 16.07 8.11
C TRP A 528 5.52 16.62 8.45
N GLY A 529 6.56 15.79 8.32
CA GLY A 529 7.95 16.18 8.57
C GLY A 529 8.13 16.90 9.91
N SER A 530 8.80 18.06 9.91
CA SER A 530 9.09 18.83 11.12
C SER A 530 7.85 19.31 11.88
N SER A 531 6.69 19.42 11.24
CA SER A 531 5.44 19.84 11.89
C SER A 531 4.74 18.71 12.64
N LEU A 532 4.99 17.46 12.26
CA LEU A 532 4.34 16.28 12.84
C LEU A 532 5.11 15.73 14.05
N ILE A 533 6.43 15.61 13.92
CA ILE A 533 7.29 14.88 14.86
C ILE A 533 7.27 15.42 16.28
N THR A 534 7.48 14.52 17.23
CA THR A 534 7.73 14.82 18.64
C THR A 534 9.15 14.49 19.07
N ARG A 535 9.88 13.69 18.28
CA ARG A 535 11.33 13.49 18.39
C ARG A 535 12.05 14.21 17.26
N SER A 536 12.80 15.27 17.59
CA SER A 536 13.52 16.09 16.60
C SER A 536 14.71 15.38 15.93
N ALA A 537 15.28 14.37 16.59
CA ALA A 537 16.38 13.60 16.03
C ALA A 537 15.88 12.52 15.07
N ALA A 538 16.52 12.42 13.91
CA ALA A 538 16.31 11.35 12.95
C ALA A 538 16.50 9.96 13.62
N THR A 539 15.51 9.10 13.48
CA THR A 539 15.44 7.79 14.15
C THR A 539 15.63 6.68 13.12
N ARG A 540 16.77 5.99 13.16
CA ARG A 540 17.16 4.98 12.15
C ARG A 540 16.64 3.56 12.41
N THR A 541 15.74 3.42 13.38
CA THR A 541 15.06 2.19 13.79
C THR A 541 13.57 2.46 13.89
N ALA A 542 12.74 1.42 14.03
CA ALA A 542 11.32 1.60 14.34
C ALA A 542 11.15 2.47 15.60
N PHE A 543 10.30 3.49 15.52
CA PHE A 543 10.09 4.45 16.58
C PHE A 543 9.20 3.86 17.68
N THR A 544 9.62 4.05 18.92
CA THR A 544 8.80 3.81 20.11
C THR A 544 8.91 5.04 21.00
N PRO A 545 7.79 5.73 21.30
CA PRO A 545 7.82 6.98 22.03
C PRO A 545 8.08 6.78 23.52
N GLY A 546 8.93 7.63 24.09
CA GLY A 546 9.10 7.78 25.53
C GLY A 546 8.01 8.65 26.15
N VAL A 547 7.93 8.66 27.49
CA VAL A 547 6.88 9.36 28.27
C VAL A 547 6.74 10.87 27.98
N ASN A 548 7.82 11.51 27.53
CA ASN A 548 7.88 12.95 27.23
C ASN A 548 7.83 13.26 25.73
N GLU A 549 7.62 12.25 24.88
CA GLU A 549 7.60 12.40 23.42
C GLU A 549 6.18 12.42 22.85
N TRP A 550 5.20 12.77 23.69
CA TRP A 550 3.80 12.88 23.30
C TRP A 550 3.36 14.34 23.31
N ARG A 551 2.53 14.71 22.35
CA ARG A 551 2.00 16.07 22.20
C ARG A 551 0.50 16.01 22.01
N ARG A 552 -0.23 16.84 22.77
CA ARG A 552 -1.68 16.97 22.61
C ARG A 552 -2.01 17.88 21.44
N GLU A 553 -2.92 17.43 20.58
CA GLU A 553 -3.57 18.22 19.55
C GLU A 553 -5.00 18.53 19.98
N GLU A 554 -5.51 19.71 19.63
CA GLU A 554 -6.92 20.06 19.76
C GLU A 554 -7.37 20.86 18.54
N ILE A 555 -8.47 20.42 17.93
CA ILE A 555 -8.98 20.93 16.66
C ILE A 555 -10.42 21.39 16.91
N ASN A 556 -10.72 22.64 16.56
CA ASN A 556 -12.09 23.16 16.56
C ASN A 556 -12.82 22.68 15.30
N ILE A 557 -13.92 21.96 15.50
CA ILE A 557 -14.78 21.43 14.43
C ILE A 557 -16.20 22.06 14.47
N GLY A 558 -16.33 23.22 15.09
CA GLY A 558 -17.61 23.94 15.23
C GLY A 558 -18.27 24.31 13.91
N SER A 559 -17.51 24.41 12.81
CA SER A 559 -18.04 24.63 11.46
C SER A 559 -18.96 23.51 10.96
N PHE A 560 -18.91 22.32 11.56
CA PHE A 560 -19.70 21.15 11.16
C PHE A 560 -20.98 20.96 11.98
N ILE A 561 -21.22 21.76 13.03
CA ILE A 561 -22.39 21.62 13.92
C ILE A 561 -23.71 21.68 13.13
N GLY A 562 -23.79 22.52 12.10
CA GLY A 562 -24.99 22.66 11.26
C GLY A 562 -25.32 21.42 10.41
N GLN A 563 -24.40 20.45 10.31
CA GLN A 563 -24.60 19.19 9.58
C GLN A 563 -25.22 18.09 10.46
N GLY A 564 -25.27 18.32 11.77
CA GLY A 564 -25.86 17.39 12.74
C GLY A 564 -24.92 16.25 13.12
N GLU A 565 -24.67 15.33 12.21
CA GLU A 565 -23.86 14.12 12.43
C GLU A 565 -22.54 14.19 11.69
N ILE A 566 -21.46 13.75 12.36
CA ILE A 566 -20.13 13.71 11.77
C ILE A 566 -19.44 12.38 12.02
N LEU A 567 -18.52 12.03 11.13
CA LEU A 567 -17.53 10.96 11.34
C LEU A 567 -16.14 11.59 11.32
N VAL A 568 -15.31 11.25 12.29
CA VAL A 568 -13.90 11.69 12.37
C VAL A 568 -13.01 10.56 11.87
N ALA A 569 -12.10 10.86 10.94
CA ALA A 569 -11.13 9.89 10.45
C ALA A 569 -9.69 10.40 10.62
N PHE A 570 -8.82 9.54 11.13
CA PHE A 570 -7.38 9.74 11.20
C PHE A 570 -6.75 9.03 10.01
N LEU A 571 -6.26 9.81 9.07
CA LEU A 571 -5.64 9.32 7.84
C LEU A 571 -4.12 9.39 7.96
N ASN A 572 -3.46 8.25 7.79
CA ASN A 572 -2.03 8.16 7.53
C ASN A 572 -1.76 8.19 6.02
N THR A 573 -0.67 8.82 5.60
CA THR A 573 -0.13 8.67 4.24
C THR A 573 1.35 8.32 4.37
N ASN A 574 1.72 7.14 3.89
CA ASN A 574 3.05 6.58 4.06
C ASN A 574 4.08 7.34 3.21
N GLY A 575 5.17 7.76 3.84
CA GLY A 575 6.37 8.32 3.21
C GLY A 575 7.59 7.41 3.35
N ASN A 576 7.42 6.19 3.88
CA ASN A 576 8.50 5.26 4.22
C ASN A 576 9.50 5.88 5.23
N GLU A 577 8.97 6.59 6.23
CA GLU A 577 9.76 7.27 7.24
C GLU A 577 9.75 6.53 8.57
N ASN A 578 8.85 6.85 9.51
CA ASN A 578 8.80 6.20 10.80
C ASN A 578 7.41 6.17 11.43
N ASP A 579 7.23 5.29 12.40
CA ASP A 579 5.92 4.99 12.97
C ASP A 579 5.24 6.20 13.62
N ILE A 580 3.92 6.29 13.48
CA ILE A 580 3.07 7.32 14.10
C ILE A 580 2.17 6.65 15.14
N TYR A 581 2.10 7.23 16.33
CA TYR A 581 1.29 6.77 17.45
C TYR A 581 0.19 7.78 17.77
N LEU A 582 -1.01 7.31 18.07
CA LEU A 582 -2.13 8.09 18.59
C LEU A 582 -2.64 7.49 19.91
N ASP A 583 -3.11 8.36 20.79
CA ASP A 583 -3.73 7.98 22.07
C ASP A 583 -4.73 9.04 22.56
N ASP A 584 -5.53 8.74 23.57
CA ASP A 584 -6.49 9.63 24.24
C ASP A 584 -7.38 10.45 23.27
N ILE A 585 -7.98 9.80 22.28
CA ILE A 585 -8.89 10.48 21.34
C ILE A 585 -10.16 10.90 22.09
N ASN A 586 -10.60 12.13 21.88
CA ASN A 586 -11.80 12.69 22.49
C ASN A 586 -12.54 13.62 21.52
N ILE A 587 -13.74 13.23 21.13
CA ILE A 587 -14.69 14.04 20.35
C ILE A 587 -15.70 14.60 21.34
N ARG A 588 -15.62 15.90 21.62
CA ARG A 588 -16.46 16.56 22.65
C ARG A 588 -17.27 17.70 22.08
N THR A 589 -18.44 17.91 22.64
CA THR A 589 -19.27 19.10 22.42
C THR A 589 -19.37 19.93 23.68
N VAL A 590 -19.67 21.21 23.52
CA VAL A 590 -19.95 22.14 24.62
C VAL A 590 -21.25 22.84 24.30
N THR A 591 -22.17 22.81 25.27
CA THR A 591 -23.41 23.58 25.22
C THR A 591 -23.39 24.58 26.37
N VAL A 592 -23.51 25.86 26.03
CA VAL A 592 -23.56 26.97 26.98
C VAL A 592 -24.98 27.09 27.52
N ASN A 593 -25.10 27.38 28.81
CA ASN A 593 -26.40 27.56 29.47
C ASN A 593 -27.24 28.61 28.70
N PRO A 594 -28.49 28.30 28.29
CA PRO A 594 -29.33 29.23 27.53
C PRO A 594 -29.53 30.60 28.22
N ASN A 595 -29.68 30.60 29.55
CA ASN A 595 -29.83 31.84 30.33
C ASN A 595 -28.54 32.66 30.34
N LEU A 596 -27.37 32.00 30.29
CA LEU A 596 -26.09 32.69 30.15
C LEU A 596 -25.93 33.24 28.73
N LYS A 597 -26.36 32.51 27.69
CA LYS A 597 -26.34 33.03 26.30
C LYS A 597 -27.21 34.27 26.13
N GLU A 598 -28.39 34.27 26.73
CA GLU A 598 -29.33 35.39 26.63
C GLU A 598 -28.83 36.60 27.45
N ALA A 599 -28.37 36.37 28.68
CA ALA A 599 -27.99 37.47 29.58
C ALA A 599 -26.55 37.97 29.39
N GLY A 600 -25.67 37.16 28.79
CA GLY A 600 -24.23 37.37 28.65
C GLY A 600 -23.41 37.42 29.96
N PHE A 601 -24.10 37.49 31.10
CA PHE A 601 -23.56 37.57 32.45
C PHE A 601 -24.50 36.88 33.43
N LEU A 602 -24.04 35.82 34.07
CA LEU A 602 -24.85 34.99 34.96
C LEU A 602 -24.13 34.75 36.28
N VAL A 603 -24.87 34.81 37.39
CA VAL A 603 -24.36 34.51 38.73
C VAL A 603 -25.19 33.38 39.33
N THR A 604 -24.54 32.25 39.63
CA THR A 604 -25.21 31.00 40.05
C THR A 604 -24.45 30.30 41.18
N PRO A 605 -25.13 29.58 42.10
CA PRO A 605 -26.58 29.60 42.30
C PRO A 605 -27.04 30.92 42.93
N ASN A 606 -28.30 31.28 42.70
CA ASN A 606 -28.96 32.41 43.37
C ASN A 606 -30.43 32.05 43.63
N PRO A 607 -30.87 31.83 44.89
CA PRO A 607 -30.10 31.99 46.13
C PRO A 607 -28.90 31.03 46.29
N THR A 608 -27.90 31.41 47.08
CA THR A 608 -26.70 30.61 47.40
C THR A 608 -26.64 30.25 48.89
N ASN A 609 -25.96 29.14 49.23
CA ASN A 609 -25.60 28.81 50.63
C ASN A 609 -24.15 29.20 50.98
N GLY A 610 -23.43 29.85 50.07
CA GLY A 610 -22.07 30.33 50.29
C GLY A 610 -21.21 30.32 49.02
N GLN A 611 -21.28 29.29 48.19
CA GLN A 611 -20.48 29.23 46.95
C GLN A 611 -21.23 29.90 45.79
N VAL A 612 -20.55 30.76 45.04
CA VAL A 612 -21.10 31.48 43.89
C VAL A 612 -20.11 31.47 42.73
N SER A 613 -20.62 31.21 41.53
CA SER A 613 -19.89 31.33 40.27
C SER A 613 -20.45 32.48 39.45
N VAL A 614 -19.57 33.37 39.02
CA VAL A 614 -19.85 34.45 38.07
C VAL A 614 -19.36 34.01 36.71
N GLN A 615 -20.26 33.94 35.74
CA GLN A 615 -20.00 33.39 34.41
C GLN A 615 -20.30 34.42 33.32
N PHE A 616 -19.50 34.43 32.26
CA PHE A 616 -19.61 35.33 31.11
C PHE A 616 -19.72 34.55 29.80
N TYR A 617 -20.54 35.04 28.86
CA TYR A 617 -20.60 34.55 27.49
C TYR A 617 -20.99 35.69 26.53
N PRO A 618 -20.26 35.93 25.42
CA PRO A 618 -18.99 35.30 25.02
C PRO A 618 -17.86 35.62 26.01
N HIS A 619 -16.63 35.20 25.67
CA HIS A 619 -15.45 35.49 26.50
C HIS A 619 -15.38 37.00 26.82
N PRO A 620 -15.26 37.40 28.10
CA PRO A 620 -15.30 38.80 28.47
C PRO A 620 -13.94 39.44 28.15
N GLU A 621 -13.88 40.25 27.08
CA GLU A 621 -12.73 41.11 26.81
C GLU A 621 -12.74 42.34 27.72
N GLN A 622 -11.57 42.86 28.10
CA GLN A 622 -11.41 44.09 28.89
C GLN A 622 -12.02 44.06 30.29
N LEU A 623 -12.24 42.86 30.87
CA LEU A 623 -12.68 42.72 32.25
C LEU A 623 -11.52 43.08 33.20
N GLU A 624 -11.73 44.08 34.05
CA GLU A 624 -10.74 44.62 34.99
C GLU A 624 -10.87 43.98 36.38
N SER A 625 -12.11 43.78 36.85
CA SER A 625 -12.34 43.12 38.14
C SER A 625 -13.72 42.45 38.25
N VAL A 626 -13.82 41.44 39.11
CA VAL A 626 -15.09 40.90 39.61
C VAL A 626 -15.09 41.01 41.12
N SER A 627 -16.02 41.80 41.65
CA SER A 627 -16.14 42.12 43.07
C SER A 627 -17.51 41.75 43.62
N ILE A 628 -17.56 41.36 44.89
CA ILE A 628 -18.82 41.14 45.64
C ILE A 628 -18.88 42.15 46.78
N TYR A 629 -20.04 42.80 46.94
CA TYR A 629 -20.31 43.77 47.98
C TYR A 629 -21.50 43.32 48.83
N ASN A 630 -21.50 43.63 50.12
CA ASN A 630 -22.69 43.50 50.97
C ASN A 630 -23.63 44.73 50.83
N VAL A 631 -24.80 44.70 51.48
CA VAL A 631 -25.80 45.80 51.41
C VAL A 631 -25.32 47.14 51.97
N THR A 632 -24.28 47.15 52.83
CA THR A 632 -23.69 48.39 53.35
C THR A 632 -22.60 48.95 52.44
N GLY A 633 -22.33 48.32 51.29
CA GLY A 633 -21.32 48.75 50.32
C GLY A 633 -19.89 48.29 50.66
N GLN A 634 -19.71 47.41 51.64
CA GLN A 634 -18.41 46.83 51.95
C GLN A 634 -18.07 45.76 50.91
N LYS A 635 -16.87 45.84 50.32
CA LYS A 635 -16.34 44.80 49.43
C LYS A 635 -15.97 43.57 50.26
N VAL A 636 -16.59 42.43 49.97
CA VAL A 636 -16.40 41.16 50.71
C VAL A 636 -15.48 40.18 49.99
N ALA A 637 -15.41 40.26 48.66
CA ALA A 637 -14.48 39.48 47.85
C ALA A 637 -14.18 40.22 46.54
N GLU A 638 -13.00 39.96 45.98
CA GLU A 638 -12.55 40.56 44.71
C GLU A 638 -11.61 39.60 43.98
N THR A 639 -11.69 39.63 42.66
CA THR A 639 -10.66 39.14 41.77
C THR A 639 -10.32 40.26 40.80
N VAL A 640 -9.10 40.77 40.88
CA VAL A 640 -8.54 41.75 39.93
C VAL A 640 -7.88 41.00 38.79
N ILE A 641 -8.11 41.46 37.57
CA ILE A 641 -7.54 40.85 36.37
C ILE A 641 -6.45 41.76 35.84
N THR A 642 -5.25 41.21 35.71
CA THR A 642 -4.08 41.93 35.21
C THR A 642 -3.63 41.31 33.89
N GLY A 643 -3.80 42.04 32.80
CA GLY A 643 -3.46 41.55 31.45
C GLY A 643 -4.65 40.92 30.74
N GLU A 644 -4.39 39.91 29.91
CA GLU A 644 -5.42 39.21 29.15
C GLU A 644 -6.34 38.39 30.08
N VAL A 645 -7.63 38.37 29.77
CA VAL A 645 -8.63 37.68 30.59
C VAL A 645 -8.48 36.17 30.40
N ALA A 646 -8.08 35.45 31.45
CA ALA A 646 -7.76 34.02 31.32
C ALA A 646 -8.98 33.09 31.50
N SER A 647 -10.10 33.59 32.05
CA SER A 647 -11.24 32.77 32.45
C SER A 647 -12.59 33.43 32.15
N ASN A 648 -13.58 32.61 31.78
CA ASN A 648 -15.00 32.99 31.67
C ASN A 648 -15.77 32.79 32.98
N VAL A 649 -15.14 32.18 33.99
CA VAL A 649 -15.78 31.79 35.24
C VAL A 649 -14.92 32.23 36.44
N TYR A 650 -15.55 32.90 37.39
CA TYR A 650 -14.93 33.37 38.63
C TYR A 650 -15.74 32.86 39.82
N ASN A 651 -15.09 32.08 40.69
CA ASN A 651 -15.72 31.44 41.84
C ASN A 651 -15.41 32.22 43.12
N PHE A 652 -16.42 32.39 43.96
CA PHE A 652 -16.33 33.11 45.23
C PHE A 652 -16.94 32.27 46.36
N ASP A 653 -16.23 32.24 47.48
CA ASP A 653 -16.69 31.60 48.72
C ASP A 653 -17.17 32.66 49.72
N LEU A 654 -18.48 32.70 49.90
CA LEU A 654 -19.16 33.57 50.84
C LEU A 654 -19.55 32.86 52.15
N THR A 655 -19.16 31.60 52.37
CA THR A 655 -19.59 30.79 53.53
C THR A 655 -19.32 31.47 54.88
N ARG A 656 -18.24 32.24 54.97
CA ARG A 656 -17.82 32.98 56.18
C ARG A 656 -18.61 34.27 56.44
N PHE A 657 -19.45 34.69 55.50
CA PHE A 657 -20.22 35.93 55.63
C PHE A 657 -21.69 35.64 56.02
N PRO A 658 -22.37 36.57 56.72
CA PRO A 658 -23.76 36.37 57.16
C PRO A 658 -24.75 36.11 56.01
N ALA A 659 -25.88 35.46 56.32
CA ALA A 659 -27.02 35.41 55.41
C ALA A 659 -27.49 36.85 55.07
N GLY A 660 -27.90 37.08 53.82
CA GLY A 660 -28.33 38.41 53.38
C GLY A 660 -28.19 38.65 51.88
N LEU A 661 -28.47 39.89 51.46
CA LEU A 661 -28.35 40.33 50.08
C LEU A 661 -26.91 40.79 49.78
N TYR A 662 -26.37 40.35 48.65
CA TYR A 662 -25.07 40.78 48.13
C TYR A 662 -25.22 41.28 46.68
N ILE A 663 -24.28 42.12 46.26
CA ILE A 663 -24.22 42.67 44.90
C ILE A 663 -22.91 42.21 44.29
N VAL A 664 -22.99 41.40 43.23
CA VAL A 664 -21.85 41.10 42.36
C VAL A 664 -21.72 42.24 41.35
N LYS A 665 -20.50 42.73 41.17
CA LYS A 665 -20.12 43.79 40.24
C LYS A 665 -18.95 43.30 39.39
N ALA A 666 -19.13 43.24 38.08
CA ALA A 666 -18.08 42.99 37.12
C ALA A 666 -17.74 44.30 36.41
N GLU A 667 -16.51 44.78 36.56
CA GLU A 667 -16.03 46.03 36.00
C GLU A 667 -15.18 45.74 34.76
N PHE A 668 -15.55 46.37 33.65
CA PHE A 668 -14.82 46.38 32.40
C PHE A 668 -14.30 47.80 32.15
N SER A 669 -13.30 47.95 31.27
CA SER A 669 -12.78 49.28 30.95
C SER A 669 -13.82 50.23 30.32
N ASP A 670 -14.87 49.67 29.70
CA ASP A 670 -15.94 50.41 29.02
C ASP A 670 -17.30 50.40 29.75
N ARG A 671 -17.55 49.45 30.66
CA ARG A 671 -18.86 49.25 31.28
C ARG A 671 -18.79 48.53 32.64
N VAL A 672 -19.92 48.51 33.34
CA VAL A 672 -20.09 47.76 34.58
C VAL A 672 -21.35 46.91 34.52
N LEU A 673 -21.22 45.62 34.84
CA LEU A 673 -22.34 44.70 35.01
C LEU A 673 -22.60 44.44 36.49
N THR A 674 -23.86 44.37 36.90
CA THR A 674 -24.22 44.08 38.30
C THR A 674 -25.32 43.02 38.41
N LYS A 675 -25.23 42.16 39.42
CA LYS A 675 -26.27 41.19 39.76
C LYS A 675 -26.47 41.13 41.27
N LYS A 676 -27.73 41.16 41.70
CA LYS A 676 -28.13 40.92 43.09
C LYS A 676 -28.20 39.41 43.35
N ILE A 677 -27.62 38.97 44.45
CA ILE A 677 -27.68 37.58 44.92
C ILE A 677 -28.12 37.50 46.38
N VAL A 678 -28.86 36.46 46.73
CA VAL A 678 -29.30 36.20 48.11
C VAL A 678 -28.51 35.03 48.67
N LYS A 679 -27.86 35.22 49.82
CA LYS A 679 -27.26 34.13 50.61
C LYS A 679 -28.20 33.74 51.74
N ASN A 680 -28.56 32.47 51.80
CA ASN A 680 -29.39 31.91 52.86
C ASN A 680 -28.64 31.74 54.19
#